data_AF-F4KN21-F1
#
_entry.id   AF-F4KN21-F1
#
_cell.length_a   1.000
_cell.length_b   1.000
_cell.length_c   1.000
_cell.angle_alpha   90.00
_cell.angle_beta   90.00
_cell.angle_gamma   90.00
#
_symmetry.space_group_name_H-M   'P 1'
#
loop_
_entity.id
_entity.type
_entity.pdbx_description
1 polymer ?
#
loop_
_entity_poly.entity_id
_entity_poly.type
_entity_poly.pdbx_seq_one_letter_code
_entity_poly.pdbx_strand_id
1 'polypeptide(L)'
;MHYLNKLSMVSLLLLSATVSLFGQDLFSGGDGSQEDPYQIATEADLRTLATEVNSNFNTFAGQYLKQTADITFTSDEPIQPIGGPILDDFTRPNEMCFQGTYDGDMHKIYNLNIYDDRQLVEGEVVHMGVGLFGVLGEGATIKNVVIASGHIYGFASVGAIVGQIKNDCTITRCKIGPDVRITSWANAGGIAGTSLGEGMKIIECVNYANIEVYGVGLHKTAGGIIASSANTTIEGCANFGDIWAKGGFAGGIIGYMPASDNKFIFHYPEIRSCMNAGDISSMDPASGGLIGAVLYNLTGDLGPIPHQLISNSYNYGQTLVTFTATYGPICAFYSSRFPVTVSKTFYNKDRYIMKQKEGPDAELAFSLGEAKSHEEFTSPAFITTLNEGGASDFEADKHKINGTMPILKWINDTYDAEIDKPNQYRTDIPFSKFKERAGSFFNPNRSGDFIIYDMSRQMPNIQAKSLGCNLDKGWVGRVLPIQGGKSYRFFMSTSAFRRYLKEDGMYVDGRPDKPADHWLITPAFTVTGDIPWFHWVGASEDEDALSSYDLYVVEGAEEPMPSKILESKPVYTVDKEAGISPFKETIDGEERYYFTLTAHKVDLSKYIGKEIRLAFRDRSIDQYNLFIGQMKMAQANAISTVDSRVNCLVEVSEQTLSATRPESLLTLYSISGQQLAQTSDQLVYRGQPGVYVLVVSDATGYTERRKVVLY
;
A
#
# COMPACT_ATOMS: atom_id res chain seq x y z
N MET A 1 15.72 -62.28 -42.95
CA MET A 1 16.26 -61.02 -42.40
C MET A 1 15.47 -59.81 -42.98
N HIS A 2 14.13 -59.81 -42.86
CA HIS A 2 13.27 -58.79 -43.48
C HIS A 2 11.96 -58.51 -42.70
N TYR A 3 11.95 -58.80 -41.39
CA TYR A 3 10.79 -58.54 -40.51
C TYR A 3 11.12 -57.85 -39.19
N LEU A 4 12.38 -57.48 -38.91
CA LEU A 4 12.76 -56.80 -37.67
C LEU A 4 12.77 -55.26 -37.73
N ASN A 5 12.75 -54.63 -38.91
CA ASN A 5 12.83 -53.16 -39.02
C ASN A 5 11.47 -52.43 -39.00
N LYS A 6 10.33 -53.14 -38.96
CA LYS A 6 9.00 -52.51 -38.91
C LYS A 6 8.39 -52.41 -37.50
N LEU A 7 8.91 -53.16 -36.51
CA LEU A 7 8.43 -53.04 -35.13
C LEU A 7 8.99 -51.82 -34.38
N SER A 8 10.13 -51.27 -34.78
CA SER A 8 10.75 -50.12 -34.09
C SER A 8 10.03 -48.80 -34.39
N MET A 9 9.58 -48.59 -35.64
CA MET A 9 8.84 -47.37 -36.02
C MET A 9 7.41 -47.35 -35.51
N VAL A 10 6.71 -48.50 -35.48
CA VAL A 10 5.32 -48.56 -34.99
C VAL A 10 5.28 -48.43 -33.46
N SER A 11 6.28 -48.95 -32.73
CA SER A 11 6.39 -48.71 -31.28
C SER A 11 6.81 -47.28 -30.94
N LEU A 12 7.63 -46.61 -31.77
CA LEU A 12 7.94 -45.17 -31.59
C LEU A 12 6.72 -44.28 -31.90
N LEU A 13 5.95 -44.61 -32.95
CA LEU A 13 4.70 -43.94 -33.30
C LEU A 13 3.58 -44.19 -32.28
N LEU A 14 3.55 -45.37 -31.67
CA LEU A 14 2.62 -45.67 -30.57
C LEU A 14 3.05 -44.99 -29.27
N LEU A 15 4.35 -44.87 -28.97
CA LEU A 15 4.81 -44.06 -27.84
C LEU A 15 4.53 -42.57 -28.05
N SER A 16 4.74 -42.03 -29.27
CA SER A 16 4.38 -40.64 -29.59
C SER A 16 2.87 -40.41 -29.60
N ALA A 17 2.06 -41.40 -30.02
CA ALA A 17 0.60 -41.32 -29.96
C ALA A 17 0.06 -41.47 -28.54
N THR A 18 0.71 -42.24 -27.65
CA THR A 18 0.31 -42.31 -26.23
C THR A 18 0.76 -41.08 -25.43
N VAL A 19 1.83 -40.40 -25.84
CA VAL A 19 2.21 -39.09 -25.26
C VAL A 19 1.30 -37.97 -25.80
N SER A 20 0.78 -38.12 -27.03
CA SER A 20 -0.10 -37.13 -27.67
C SER A 20 -1.57 -37.15 -27.16
N LEU A 21 -2.05 -38.25 -26.56
CA LEU A 21 -3.43 -38.32 -26.03
C LEU A 21 -3.63 -37.76 -24.61
N PHE A 22 -2.58 -37.51 -23.83
CA PHE A 22 -2.73 -36.95 -22.47
C PHE A 22 -2.75 -35.41 -22.44
N GLY A 23 -2.26 -34.74 -23.48
CA GLY A 23 -2.17 -33.27 -23.50
C GLY A 23 -3.45 -32.54 -23.92
N GLN A 24 -4.29 -33.15 -24.77
CA GLN A 24 -5.50 -32.49 -25.31
C GLN A 24 -6.64 -32.31 -24.29
N ASP A 25 -6.59 -32.99 -23.14
CA ASP A 25 -7.67 -32.94 -22.13
C ASP A 25 -7.36 -32.01 -20.93
N LEU A 26 -6.16 -31.42 -20.84
CA LEU A 26 -5.78 -30.57 -19.69
C LEU A 26 -6.17 -29.09 -19.84
N PHE A 27 -6.06 -28.56 -21.05
CA PHE A 27 -6.26 -27.14 -21.35
C PHE A 27 -7.16 -26.97 -22.58
N SER A 28 -7.43 -25.72 -22.96
CA SER A 28 -8.24 -25.39 -24.13
C SER A 28 -7.68 -25.89 -25.48
N GLY A 29 -6.44 -26.40 -25.51
CA GLY A 29 -5.83 -27.02 -26.68
C GLY A 29 -4.31 -27.12 -26.59
N GLY A 30 -3.67 -27.56 -27.67
CA GLY A 30 -2.21 -27.70 -27.78
C GLY A 30 -1.65 -29.00 -27.22
N ASP A 31 -0.40 -29.30 -27.57
CA ASP A 31 0.35 -30.46 -27.06
C ASP A 31 1.57 -30.07 -26.21
N GLY A 32 1.76 -28.77 -25.99
CA GLY A 32 2.85 -28.21 -25.16
C GLY A 32 4.18 -28.11 -25.90
N SER A 33 4.24 -28.48 -27.18
CA SER A 33 5.41 -28.24 -28.03
C SER A 33 5.52 -26.77 -28.43
N GLN A 34 6.66 -26.38 -28.97
CA GLN A 34 6.87 -25.00 -29.43
C GLN A 34 5.94 -24.62 -30.61
N GLU A 35 5.61 -25.59 -31.47
CA GLU A 35 4.76 -25.38 -32.66
C GLU A 35 3.27 -25.42 -32.32
N ASP A 36 2.88 -26.13 -31.26
CA ASP A 36 1.51 -26.23 -30.77
C ASP A 36 1.46 -26.11 -29.23
N PRO A 37 1.75 -24.91 -28.67
CA PRO A 37 1.80 -24.69 -27.23
C PRO A 37 0.44 -24.94 -26.58
N TYR A 38 0.43 -25.35 -25.31
CA TYR A 38 -0.82 -25.46 -24.55
C TYR A 38 -1.57 -24.13 -24.51
N GLN A 39 -2.84 -24.16 -24.87
CA GLN A 39 -3.66 -22.95 -25.02
C GLN A 39 -4.37 -22.62 -23.71
N ILE A 40 -4.09 -21.43 -23.18
CA ILE A 40 -4.71 -20.90 -21.97
C ILE A 40 -5.73 -19.84 -22.40
N ALA A 41 -7.01 -20.22 -22.43
CA ALA A 41 -8.08 -19.34 -22.95
C ALA A 41 -9.08 -18.91 -21.86
N THR A 42 -9.05 -19.55 -20.69
CA THR A 42 -10.09 -19.41 -19.67
C THR A 42 -9.54 -19.32 -18.26
N GLU A 43 -10.36 -18.84 -17.32
CA GLU A 43 -10.08 -18.90 -15.88
C GLU A 43 -9.81 -20.36 -15.43
N ALA A 44 -10.54 -21.32 -15.99
CA ALA A 44 -10.37 -22.74 -15.68
C ALA A 44 -8.98 -23.26 -16.06
N ASP A 45 -8.45 -22.86 -17.23
CA ASP A 45 -7.11 -23.25 -17.67
C ASP A 45 -6.01 -22.76 -16.70
N LEU A 46 -6.10 -21.52 -16.23
CA LEU A 46 -5.16 -20.98 -15.23
C LEU A 46 -5.25 -21.71 -13.89
N ARG A 47 -6.46 -22.03 -13.44
CA ARG A 47 -6.66 -22.82 -12.21
C ARG A 47 -6.12 -24.24 -12.38
N THR A 48 -6.33 -24.88 -13.52
CA THR A 48 -5.74 -26.18 -13.85
C THR A 48 -4.23 -26.11 -13.84
N LEU A 49 -3.62 -25.10 -14.46
CA LEU A 49 -2.17 -24.90 -14.44
C LEU A 49 -1.63 -24.77 -13.01
N ALA A 50 -2.32 -24.02 -12.15
CA ALA A 50 -1.95 -23.93 -10.74
C ALA A 50 -2.03 -25.30 -10.04
N THR A 51 -3.10 -26.07 -10.25
CA THR A 51 -3.25 -27.43 -9.69
C THR A 51 -2.16 -28.38 -10.19
N GLU A 52 -1.85 -28.37 -11.47
CA GLU A 52 -0.83 -29.21 -12.08
C GLU A 52 0.56 -28.96 -11.47
N VAL A 53 0.95 -27.70 -11.34
CA VAL A 53 2.25 -27.34 -10.73
C VAL A 53 2.26 -27.59 -9.23
N ASN A 54 1.18 -27.23 -8.52
CA ASN A 54 1.16 -27.24 -7.05
C ASN A 54 0.90 -28.61 -6.44
N SER A 55 0.05 -29.42 -7.07
CA SER A 55 -0.45 -30.68 -6.50
C SER A 55 0.03 -31.91 -7.26
N ASN A 56 0.21 -31.81 -8.58
CA ASN A 56 0.63 -32.92 -9.42
C ASN A 56 2.12 -32.91 -9.75
N PHE A 57 2.86 -31.91 -9.26
CA PHE A 57 4.31 -31.76 -9.48
C PHE A 57 4.70 -31.71 -10.97
N ASN A 58 3.78 -31.25 -11.83
CA ASN A 58 4.03 -31.06 -13.24
C ASN A 58 4.64 -29.68 -13.45
N THR A 59 5.96 -29.63 -13.63
CA THR A 59 6.71 -28.36 -13.71
C THR A 59 6.60 -27.66 -15.06
N PHE A 60 6.12 -28.36 -16.11
CA PHE A 60 6.14 -27.91 -17.50
C PHE A 60 7.55 -27.59 -18.04
N ALA A 61 8.61 -28.14 -17.45
CA ALA A 61 9.98 -27.93 -17.93
C ALA A 61 10.12 -28.30 -19.43
N GLY A 62 10.63 -27.36 -20.22
CA GLY A 62 10.80 -27.52 -21.68
C GLY A 62 9.50 -27.47 -22.50
N GLN A 63 8.36 -27.18 -21.87
CA GLN A 63 7.06 -27.08 -22.54
C GLN A 63 6.62 -25.61 -22.70
N TYR A 64 5.73 -25.38 -23.66
CA TYR A 64 5.26 -24.05 -24.04
C TYR A 64 3.77 -23.91 -23.79
N LEU A 65 3.39 -22.81 -23.16
CA LEU A 65 2.01 -22.43 -22.87
C LEU A 65 1.79 -21.04 -23.46
N LYS A 66 0.65 -20.84 -24.11
CA LYS A 66 0.29 -19.58 -24.75
C LYS A 66 -1.13 -19.19 -24.37
N GLN A 67 -1.30 -17.97 -23.87
CA GLN A 67 -2.62 -17.39 -23.68
C GLN A 67 -3.21 -17.01 -25.03
N THR A 68 -4.48 -17.35 -25.27
CA THR A 68 -5.15 -17.16 -26.56
C THR A 68 -6.42 -16.31 -26.47
N ALA A 69 -6.74 -15.81 -25.28
CA ALA A 69 -7.86 -14.93 -25.02
C ALA A 69 -7.61 -14.09 -23.76
N ASP A 70 -8.34 -12.99 -23.63
CA ASP A 70 -8.44 -12.27 -22.37
C ASP A 70 -9.18 -13.14 -21.34
N ILE A 71 -8.72 -13.13 -20.09
CA ILE A 71 -9.25 -13.98 -19.02
C ILE A 71 -9.78 -13.07 -17.92
N THR A 72 -11.04 -13.26 -17.54
CA THR A 72 -11.65 -12.56 -16.40
C THR A 72 -11.93 -13.55 -15.30
N PHE A 73 -11.36 -13.31 -14.12
CA PHE A 73 -11.75 -14.02 -12.91
C PHE A 73 -13.14 -13.54 -12.46
N THR A 74 -14.07 -14.46 -12.39
CA THR A 74 -15.48 -14.20 -12.03
C THR A 74 -15.85 -14.75 -10.66
N SER A 75 -15.07 -15.70 -10.14
CA SER A 75 -15.25 -16.25 -8.81
C SER A 75 -14.71 -15.29 -7.74
N ASP A 76 -15.42 -15.20 -6.61
CA ASP A 76 -14.93 -14.53 -5.40
C ASP A 76 -13.83 -15.34 -4.69
N GLU A 77 -13.62 -16.61 -5.08
CA GLU A 77 -12.55 -17.44 -4.53
C GLU A 77 -11.18 -17.04 -5.11
N PRO A 78 -10.22 -16.62 -4.26
CA PRO A 78 -8.87 -16.28 -4.70
C PRO A 78 -8.21 -17.44 -5.44
N ILE A 79 -7.47 -17.15 -6.52
CA ILE A 79 -6.64 -18.16 -7.17
C ILE A 79 -5.40 -18.45 -6.34
N GLN A 80 -4.98 -19.71 -6.31
CA GLN A 80 -3.68 -20.09 -5.75
C GLN A 80 -2.56 -19.72 -6.73
N PRO A 81 -1.45 -19.12 -6.28
CA PRO A 81 -0.29 -18.85 -7.14
C PRO A 81 0.20 -20.12 -7.85
N ILE A 82 0.52 -20.02 -9.14
CA ILE A 82 1.10 -21.13 -9.92
C ILE A 82 2.52 -21.37 -9.42
N GLY A 83 2.81 -22.56 -8.89
CA GLY A 83 4.10 -22.84 -8.25
C GLY A 83 4.29 -22.11 -6.92
N GLY A 84 3.21 -21.91 -6.15
CA GLY A 84 3.25 -21.32 -4.81
C GLY A 84 2.17 -21.89 -3.88
N PRO A 85 2.09 -21.38 -2.63
CA PRO A 85 3.05 -20.47 -1.98
C PRO A 85 4.41 -21.15 -1.67
N ILE A 86 5.39 -20.37 -1.25
CA ILE A 86 6.61 -20.87 -0.61
C ILE A 86 6.24 -21.70 0.64
N LEU A 87 7.02 -22.76 0.91
CA LEU A 87 6.78 -23.71 1.99
C LEU A 87 7.59 -23.38 3.25
N ASP A 88 7.47 -24.23 4.26
CA ASP A 88 8.24 -24.16 5.50
C ASP A 88 9.75 -24.22 5.18
N ASP A 89 10.49 -23.16 5.54
CA ASP A 89 11.93 -22.89 5.31
C ASP A 89 12.28 -21.71 4.38
N PHE A 90 11.30 -20.93 3.92
CA PHE A 90 11.50 -19.82 2.98
C PHE A 90 11.91 -20.25 1.56
N THR A 91 11.77 -21.54 1.24
CA THR A 91 12.08 -22.09 -0.08
C THR A 91 10.90 -22.89 -0.64
N ARG A 92 10.99 -23.24 -1.91
CA ARG A 92 10.09 -24.19 -2.57
C ARG A 92 10.92 -25.10 -3.45
N PRO A 93 10.78 -26.43 -3.42
CA PRO A 93 11.54 -27.33 -4.29
C PRO A 93 11.27 -27.04 -5.78
N ASN A 94 12.26 -27.23 -6.67
CA ASN A 94 12.11 -26.91 -8.10
C ASN A 94 11.02 -27.75 -8.77
N GLU A 95 10.84 -29.00 -8.35
CA GLU A 95 9.78 -29.91 -8.79
C GLU A 95 8.36 -29.43 -8.46
N MET A 96 8.24 -28.45 -7.56
CA MET A 96 6.97 -27.79 -7.22
C MET A 96 6.83 -26.40 -7.85
N CYS A 97 7.80 -25.98 -8.66
CA CYS A 97 7.83 -24.66 -9.29
C CYS A 97 7.55 -24.77 -10.78
N PHE A 98 7.02 -23.70 -11.37
CA PHE A 98 6.82 -23.63 -12.81
C PHE A 98 8.17 -23.42 -13.53
N GLN A 99 8.49 -24.26 -14.51
CA GLN A 99 9.75 -24.27 -15.28
C GLN A 99 9.52 -24.15 -16.80
N GLY A 100 8.28 -23.94 -17.23
CA GLY A 100 7.92 -23.83 -18.65
C GLY A 100 8.15 -22.44 -19.24
N THR A 101 7.74 -22.30 -20.50
CA THR A 101 7.60 -21.00 -21.17
C THR A 101 6.13 -20.60 -21.22
N TYR A 102 5.75 -19.53 -20.53
CA TYR A 102 4.42 -18.94 -20.60
C TYR A 102 4.43 -17.65 -21.43
N ASP A 103 3.71 -17.64 -22.55
CA ASP A 103 3.50 -16.47 -23.40
C ASP A 103 2.07 -15.94 -23.23
N GLY A 104 1.92 -14.79 -22.61
CA GLY A 104 0.62 -14.14 -22.46
C GLY A 104 0.06 -13.55 -23.76
N ASP A 105 0.86 -13.46 -24.82
CA ASP A 105 0.49 -12.84 -26.11
C ASP A 105 -0.17 -11.46 -26.00
N MET A 106 0.15 -10.73 -24.92
CA MET A 106 -0.45 -9.45 -24.53
C MET A 106 -1.95 -9.49 -24.23
N HIS A 107 -2.54 -10.68 -24.07
CA HIS A 107 -3.89 -10.83 -23.55
C HIS A 107 -4.00 -10.41 -22.08
N LYS A 108 -5.15 -9.88 -21.71
CA LYS A 108 -5.40 -9.28 -20.40
C LYS A 108 -5.96 -10.28 -19.41
N ILE A 109 -5.48 -10.20 -18.18
CA ILE A 109 -6.05 -10.90 -17.02
C ILE A 109 -6.74 -9.88 -16.13
N TYR A 110 -8.05 -10.04 -15.96
CA TYR A 110 -8.91 -9.17 -15.16
C TYR A 110 -9.29 -9.81 -13.83
N ASN A 111 -9.43 -8.98 -12.80
CA ASN A 111 -9.85 -9.33 -11.45
C ASN A 111 -8.98 -10.42 -10.80
N LEU A 112 -7.66 -10.39 -11.05
CA LEU A 112 -6.72 -11.31 -10.40
C LEU A 112 -6.64 -11.01 -8.90
N ASN A 113 -7.46 -11.72 -8.12
CA ASN A 113 -7.46 -11.61 -6.67
C ASN A 113 -6.69 -12.80 -6.06
N ILE A 114 -5.60 -12.49 -5.36
CA ILE A 114 -4.75 -13.47 -4.70
C ILE A 114 -4.69 -13.13 -3.20
N TYR A 115 -5.19 -14.05 -2.38
CA TYR A 115 -5.38 -13.91 -0.94
C TYR A 115 -6.14 -12.63 -0.54
N ASP A 116 -6.09 -12.24 0.73
CA ASP A 116 -6.78 -11.07 1.29
C ASP A 116 -5.95 -10.36 2.38
N ASP A 117 -6.49 -9.28 2.92
CA ASP A 117 -5.82 -8.40 3.88
C ASP A 117 -5.49 -9.05 5.23
N ARG A 118 -6.03 -10.25 5.54
CA ARG A 118 -5.65 -11.02 6.73
C ARG A 118 -4.17 -11.42 6.71
N GLN A 119 -3.58 -11.49 5.51
CA GLN A 119 -2.14 -11.73 5.30
C GLN A 119 -1.23 -10.63 5.87
N LEU A 120 -1.81 -9.47 6.22
CA LEU A 120 -1.09 -8.32 6.77
C LEU A 120 -1.06 -8.32 8.30
N VAL A 121 -1.63 -9.34 8.95
CA VAL A 121 -1.67 -9.45 10.41
C VAL A 121 -0.56 -10.40 10.89
N GLU A 122 0.27 -9.91 11.79
CA GLU A 122 1.33 -10.71 12.41
C GLU A 122 0.71 -11.86 13.23
N GLY A 123 1.10 -13.11 12.93
CA GLY A 123 0.62 -14.32 13.62
C GLY A 123 -0.49 -15.10 12.91
N GLU A 124 -1.02 -14.61 11.79
CA GLU A 124 -1.96 -15.35 10.91
C GLU A 124 -1.21 -16.30 9.95
N VAL A 125 -1.94 -17.12 9.18
CA VAL A 125 -1.35 -17.97 8.14
C VAL A 125 -0.70 -17.06 7.08
N VAL A 126 0.63 -17.09 7.04
CA VAL A 126 1.44 -16.24 6.16
C VAL A 126 1.71 -16.92 4.83
N HIS A 127 1.32 -16.28 3.73
CA HIS A 127 1.66 -16.73 2.39
C HIS A 127 2.84 -15.95 1.82
N MET A 128 3.85 -16.69 1.39
CA MET A 128 5.05 -16.16 0.76
C MET A 128 5.14 -16.64 -0.69
N GLY A 129 5.83 -15.91 -1.55
CA GLY A 129 5.92 -16.25 -2.97
C GLY A 129 4.55 -16.11 -3.63
N VAL A 130 4.10 -14.86 -3.72
CA VAL A 130 2.76 -14.51 -4.14
C VAL A 130 2.81 -13.71 -5.44
N GLY A 131 2.02 -14.16 -6.42
CA GLY A 131 1.86 -13.58 -7.75
C GLY A 131 1.05 -14.52 -8.61
N LEU A 132 0.80 -14.16 -9.88
CA LEU A 132 0.23 -15.14 -10.82
C LEU A 132 1.04 -16.45 -10.78
N PHE A 133 2.36 -16.31 -10.78
CA PHE A 133 3.32 -17.35 -10.43
C PHE A 133 3.87 -17.10 -9.03
N GLY A 134 3.81 -18.10 -8.15
CA GLY A 134 4.36 -17.99 -6.81
C GLY A 134 5.88 -18.02 -6.81
N VAL A 135 6.45 -19.12 -7.32
CA VAL A 135 7.88 -19.32 -7.50
C VAL A 135 8.17 -19.86 -8.90
N LEU A 136 9.03 -19.17 -9.63
CA LEU A 136 9.60 -19.71 -10.87
C LEU A 136 10.74 -20.68 -10.54
N GLY A 137 10.68 -21.86 -11.12
CA GLY A 137 11.77 -22.84 -11.11
C GLY A 137 12.82 -22.47 -12.15
N GLU A 138 14.00 -23.09 -12.06
CA GLU A 138 15.14 -22.75 -12.90
C GLU A 138 14.82 -22.77 -14.40
N GLY A 139 15.30 -21.75 -15.12
CA GLY A 139 15.14 -21.64 -16.57
C GLY A 139 13.73 -21.27 -17.07
N ALA A 140 12.77 -20.99 -16.17
CA ALA A 140 11.43 -20.60 -16.57
C ALA A 140 11.43 -19.29 -17.38
N THR A 141 10.53 -19.19 -18.36
CA THR A 141 10.36 -17.97 -19.16
C THR A 141 8.90 -17.49 -19.09
N ILE A 142 8.70 -16.26 -18.66
CA ILE A 142 7.39 -15.59 -18.66
C ILE A 142 7.48 -14.38 -19.59
N LYS A 143 6.58 -14.28 -20.57
CA LYS A 143 6.59 -13.15 -21.49
C LYS A 143 5.21 -12.65 -21.88
N ASN A 144 5.11 -11.37 -22.22
CA ASN A 144 3.89 -10.75 -22.77
C ASN A 144 2.64 -10.89 -21.87
N VAL A 145 2.81 -10.94 -20.54
CA VAL A 145 1.68 -11.08 -19.61
C VAL A 145 1.16 -9.71 -19.20
N VAL A 146 -0.16 -9.52 -19.25
CA VAL A 146 -0.83 -8.29 -18.83
C VAL A 146 -1.82 -8.58 -17.70
N ILE A 147 -1.57 -8.02 -16.51
CA ILE A 147 -2.55 -8.04 -15.40
C ILE A 147 -3.28 -6.70 -15.41
N ALA A 148 -4.54 -6.68 -15.82
CA ALA A 148 -5.31 -5.45 -15.99
C ALA A 148 -5.89 -4.91 -14.67
N SER A 149 -6.42 -5.79 -13.83
CA SER A 149 -7.03 -5.42 -12.55
C SER A 149 -6.94 -6.55 -11.53
N GLY A 150 -7.01 -6.21 -10.24
CA GLY A 150 -7.03 -7.20 -9.16
C GLY A 150 -6.36 -6.72 -7.86
N HIS A 151 -6.45 -7.54 -6.82
CA HIS A 151 -5.79 -7.29 -5.54
C HIS A 151 -4.89 -8.46 -5.17
N ILE A 152 -3.63 -8.16 -4.87
CA ILE A 152 -2.61 -9.16 -4.57
C ILE A 152 -2.10 -8.88 -3.17
N TYR A 153 -2.48 -9.73 -2.22
CA TYR A 153 -2.08 -9.66 -0.83
C TYR A 153 -1.09 -10.77 -0.51
N GLY A 154 -0.04 -10.47 0.24
CA GLY A 154 0.87 -11.51 0.71
C GLY A 154 1.71 -11.09 1.90
N PHE A 155 2.36 -12.05 2.52
CA PHE A 155 3.26 -11.75 3.63
C PHE A 155 4.64 -11.32 3.14
N ALA A 156 5.23 -12.02 2.17
CA ALA A 156 6.56 -11.71 1.64
C ALA A 156 6.76 -12.30 0.23
N SER A 157 7.76 -11.80 -0.49
CA SER A 157 8.02 -12.16 -1.89
C SER A 157 6.74 -12.03 -2.73
N VAL A 158 6.18 -10.82 -2.75
CA VAL A 158 4.94 -10.50 -3.46
C VAL A 158 5.26 -9.75 -4.75
N GLY A 159 4.81 -10.23 -5.90
CA GLY A 159 4.82 -9.47 -7.14
C GLY A 159 3.68 -9.86 -8.05
N ALA A 160 3.22 -8.96 -8.92
CA ALA A 160 2.00 -9.25 -9.68
C ALA A 160 2.16 -10.40 -10.67
N ILE A 161 3.32 -10.48 -11.34
CA ILE A 161 3.65 -11.64 -12.19
C ILE A 161 4.25 -12.76 -11.35
N VAL A 162 5.27 -12.47 -10.54
CA VAL A 162 6.07 -13.50 -9.85
C VAL A 162 6.32 -13.14 -8.38
N GLY A 163 6.13 -14.10 -7.48
CA GLY A 163 6.56 -13.92 -6.09
C GLY A 163 8.09 -13.99 -5.92
N GLN A 164 8.70 -15.13 -6.28
CA GLN A 164 10.14 -15.36 -6.21
C GLN A 164 10.70 -15.93 -7.52
N ILE A 165 11.85 -15.40 -7.95
CA ILE A 165 12.57 -15.83 -9.16
C ILE A 165 13.82 -16.65 -8.79
N LYS A 166 14.06 -17.77 -9.48
CA LYS A 166 15.27 -18.61 -9.34
C LYS A 166 16.21 -18.51 -10.54
N ASN A 167 17.30 -19.29 -10.52
CA ASN A 167 18.36 -19.27 -11.51
C ASN A 167 17.84 -19.26 -12.96
N ASP A 168 18.49 -18.46 -13.80
CA ASP A 168 18.31 -18.42 -15.26
C ASP A 168 16.88 -18.15 -15.75
N CYS A 169 15.99 -17.67 -14.89
CA CYS A 169 14.64 -17.29 -15.27
C CYS A 169 14.61 -15.97 -16.03
N THR A 170 13.72 -15.85 -17.00
CA THR A 170 13.50 -14.62 -17.78
C THR A 170 12.05 -14.17 -17.69
N ILE A 171 11.84 -12.91 -17.30
CA ILE A 171 10.54 -12.23 -17.36
C ILE A 171 10.67 -11.09 -18.36
N THR A 172 9.81 -11.04 -19.38
CA THR A 172 9.92 -10.00 -20.40
C THR A 172 8.60 -9.48 -20.95
N ARG A 173 8.53 -8.18 -21.27
CA ARG A 173 7.36 -7.56 -21.93
C ARG A 173 6.06 -7.72 -21.15
N CYS A 174 6.14 -7.71 -19.81
CA CYS A 174 4.97 -7.80 -18.95
C CYS A 174 4.47 -6.41 -18.54
N LYS A 175 3.15 -6.26 -18.42
CA LYS A 175 2.49 -5.01 -18.00
C LYS A 175 1.56 -5.24 -16.81
N ILE A 176 1.69 -4.40 -15.79
CA ILE A 176 0.75 -4.37 -14.66
C ILE A 176 -0.08 -3.10 -14.75
N GLY A 177 -1.39 -3.25 -14.91
CA GLY A 177 -2.34 -2.17 -15.08
C GLY A 177 -2.56 -1.32 -13.81
N PRO A 178 -3.09 -0.11 -13.98
CA PRO A 178 -3.22 0.88 -12.90
C PRO A 178 -4.30 0.53 -11.88
N ASP A 179 -5.18 -0.41 -12.21
CA ASP A 179 -6.25 -0.93 -11.35
C ASP A 179 -5.84 -2.22 -10.59
N VAL A 180 -4.56 -2.61 -10.66
CA VAL A 180 -3.98 -3.61 -9.78
C VAL A 180 -3.53 -2.96 -8.47
N ARG A 181 -3.70 -3.66 -7.36
CA ARG A 181 -3.20 -3.26 -6.03
C ARG A 181 -2.33 -4.36 -5.46
N ILE A 182 -1.10 -4.01 -5.08
CA ILE A 182 -0.14 -4.93 -4.52
C ILE A 182 0.12 -4.51 -3.08
N THR A 183 -0.21 -5.38 -2.14
CA THR A 183 -0.07 -5.09 -0.72
C THR A 183 0.65 -6.23 -0.03
N SER A 184 1.70 -5.90 0.72
CA SER A 184 2.52 -6.89 1.41
C SER A 184 2.84 -6.49 2.84
N TRP A 185 3.02 -7.49 3.70
CA TRP A 185 3.60 -7.23 5.01
C TRP A 185 5.10 -6.97 4.91
N ALA A 186 5.85 -7.78 4.15
CA ALA A 186 7.30 -7.72 4.13
C ALA A 186 7.84 -7.07 2.88
N ASN A 187 7.77 -7.69 1.73
CA ASN A 187 8.34 -7.11 0.54
C ASN A 187 7.47 -7.36 -0.68
N ALA A 188 7.38 -6.34 -1.53
CA ALA A 188 6.57 -6.34 -2.73
C ALA A 188 7.23 -5.58 -3.87
N GLY A 189 7.13 -6.14 -5.07
CA GLY A 189 7.47 -5.41 -6.28
C GLY A 189 6.45 -5.54 -7.38
N GLY A 190 6.45 -4.61 -8.34
CA GLY A 190 5.39 -4.53 -9.34
C GLY A 190 5.34 -5.78 -10.21
N ILE A 191 6.50 -6.18 -10.72
CA ILE A 191 6.65 -7.39 -11.53
C ILE A 191 6.96 -8.59 -10.64
N ALA A 192 7.94 -8.44 -9.76
CA ALA A 192 8.47 -9.52 -8.95
C ALA A 192 8.65 -9.14 -7.47
N GLY A 193 8.43 -10.08 -6.55
CA GLY A 193 8.73 -9.87 -5.14
C GLY A 193 10.22 -9.89 -4.86
N THR A 194 10.85 -11.06 -4.99
CA THR A 194 12.28 -11.23 -4.76
C THR A 194 12.94 -12.14 -5.79
N SER A 195 14.26 -12.14 -5.81
CA SER A 195 15.05 -13.02 -6.66
C SER A 195 16.13 -13.71 -5.84
N LEU A 196 16.29 -15.02 -6.00
CA LEU A 196 17.31 -15.83 -5.33
C LEU A 196 18.02 -16.71 -6.36
N GLY A 197 19.29 -16.44 -6.63
CA GLY A 197 20.06 -17.19 -7.61
C GLY A 197 20.95 -16.32 -8.48
N GLU A 198 21.30 -16.82 -9.66
CA GLU A 198 22.11 -16.16 -10.69
C GLU A 198 21.42 -16.20 -12.06
N GLY A 199 21.82 -15.30 -12.97
CA GLY A 199 21.35 -15.34 -14.36
C GLY A 199 19.91 -14.86 -14.59
N MET A 200 19.21 -14.41 -13.56
CA MET A 200 17.83 -13.91 -13.67
C MET A 200 17.75 -12.62 -14.49
N LYS A 201 16.65 -12.47 -15.25
CA LYS A 201 16.42 -11.29 -16.11
C LYS A 201 15.00 -10.78 -16.00
N ILE A 202 14.85 -9.46 -15.87
CA ILE A 202 13.59 -8.73 -16.03
C ILE A 202 13.82 -7.67 -17.10
N ILE A 203 13.21 -7.86 -18.27
CA ILE A 203 13.51 -7.07 -19.47
C ILE A 203 12.23 -6.48 -20.04
N GLU A 204 12.20 -5.19 -20.32
CA GLU A 204 11.05 -4.54 -20.95
C GLU A 204 9.75 -4.75 -20.18
N CYS A 205 9.74 -4.55 -18.86
CA CYS A 205 8.53 -4.70 -18.04
C CYS A 205 8.07 -3.35 -17.48
N VAL A 206 6.76 -3.17 -17.32
CA VAL A 206 6.17 -1.92 -16.82
C VAL A 206 5.17 -2.15 -15.70
N ASN A 207 5.29 -1.34 -14.65
CA ASN A 207 4.35 -1.30 -13.54
C ASN A 207 3.58 0.02 -13.52
N TYR A 208 2.26 -0.02 -13.64
CA TYR A 208 1.35 1.10 -13.38
C TYR A 208 0.66 0.99 -12.01
N ALA A 209 0.83 -0.13 -11.30
CA ALA A 209 0.13 -0.42 -10.06
C ALA A 209 0.81 0.19 -8.84
N ASN A 210 -0.02 0.58 -7.88
CA ASN A 210 0.44 1.06 -6.58
C ASN A 210 0.89 -0.12 -5.70
N ILE A 211 1.97 0.09 -4.94
CA ILE A 211 2.59 -0.92 -4.08
C ILE A 211 2.68 -0.40 -2.64
N GLU A 212 2.15 -1.19 -1.69
CA GLU A 212 2.13 -0.84 -0.27
C GLU A 212 2.77 -1.96 0.57
N VAL A 213 3.75 -1.59 1.40
CA VAL A 213 4.43 -2.51 2.32
C VAL A 213 4.28 -2.03 3.77
N TYR A 214 3.67 -2.85 4.62
CA TYR A 214 3.29 -2.46 5.99
C TYR A 214 4.25 -2.88 7.10
N GLY A 215 5.25 -3.71 6.81
CA GLY A 215 6.20 -4.19 7.80
C GLY A 215 7.27 -3.17 8.14
N VAL A 216 7.95 -3.40 9.26
CA VAL A 216 9.09 -2.61 9.73
C VAL A 216 10.36 -3.48 9.84
N GLY A 217 11.48 -2.98 9.33
CA GLY A 217 12.79 -3.65 9.31
C GLY A 217 13.47 -3.63 7.95
N LEU A 218 14.74 -4.04 7.93
CA LEU A 218 15.62 -3.96 6.74
C LEU A 218 15.09 -4.70 5.50
N HIS A 219 14.37 -5.80 5.68
CA HIS A 219 13.81 -6.61 4.59
C HIS A 219 12.35 -6.26 4.26
N LYS A 220 11.87 -5.12 4.78
CA LYS A 220 10.48 -4.67 4.63
C LYS A 220 10.33 -3.65 3.49
N THR A 221 10.59 -4.08 2.26
CA THR A 221 10.96 -3.19 1.15
C THR A 221 9.96 -3.20 0.00
N ALA A 222 9.85 -2.08 -0.70
CA ALA A 222 8.95 -1.92 -1.85
C ALA A 222 9.73 -1.48 -3.08
N GLY A 223 9.51 -2.12 -4.23
CA GLY A 223 10.20 -1.80 -5.49
C GLY A 223 9.25 -1.75 -6.68
N GLY A 224 9.26 -0.70 -7.50
CA GLY A 224 8.33 -0.61 -8.63
C GLY A 224 8.46 -1.74 -9.64
N ILE A 225 9.63 -2.36 -9.78
CA ILE A 225 9.84 -3.58 -10.59
C ILE A 225 10.07 -4.80 -9.70
N ILE A 226 11.04 -4.72 -8.78
CA ILE A 226 11.38 -5.81 -7.85
C ILE A 226 11.72 -5.30 -6.45
N ALA A 227 11.20 -5.96 -5.41
CA ALA A 227 11.34 -5.48 -4.03
C ALA A 227 12.77 -5.64 -3.48
N SER A 228 13.36 -6.81 -3.69
CA SER A 228 14.70 -7.15 -3.21
C SER A 228 15.43 -8.04 -4.22
N SER A 229 16.52 -7.52 -4.78
CA SER A 229 17.30 -8.20 -5.82
C SER A 229 18.73 -7.70 -5.85
N ALA A 230 19.67 -8.60 -6.15
CA ALA A 230 21.08 -8.27 -6.31
C ALA A 230 21.78 -9.03 -7.46
N ASN A 231 21.15 -10.04 -8.07
CA ASN A 231 21.71 -10.82 -9.18
C ASN A 231 20.86 -10.79 -10.45
N THR A 232 19.82 -9.96 -10.47
CA THR A 232 18.91 -9.87 -11.62
C THR A 232 19.35 -8.77 -12.56
N THR A 233 19.47 -9.10 -13.85
CA THR A 233 19.62 -8.11 -14.92
C THR A 233 18.30 -7.40 -15.13
N ILE A 234 18.27 -6.07 -15.02
CA ILE A 234 17.06 -5.25 -15.20
C ILE A 234 17.29 -4.23 -16.30
N GLU A 235 16.55 -4.38 -17.39
CA GLU A 235 16.76 -3.59 -18.61
C GLU A 235 15.44 -3.13 -19.22
N GLY A 236 15.38 -1.88 -19.69
CA GLY A 236 14.19 -1.41 -20.40
C GLY A 236 12.93 -1.38 -19.52
N CYS A 237 13.04 -1.26 -18.20
CA CYS A 237 11.89 -1.37 -17.30
C CYS A 237 11.39 0.02 -16.85
N ALA A 238 10.08 0.14 -16.62
CA ALA A 238 9.45 1.39 -16.21
C ALA A 238 8.51 1.21 -15.01
N ASN A 239 8.56 2.17 -14.09
CA ASN A 239 7.56 2.29 -13.03
C ASN A 239 6.81 3.62 -13.15
N PHE A 240 5.48 3.52 -13.21
CA PHE A 240 4.52 4.62 -13.17
C PHE A 240 3.63 4.57 -11.93
N GLY A 241 3.59 3.42 -11.24
CA GLY A 241 2.84 3.23 -10.02
C GLY A 241 3.53 3.87 -8.81
N ASP A 242 2.74 4.27 -7.83
CA ASP A 242 3.26 4.84 -6.59
C ASP A 242 3.74 3.75 -5.64
N ILE A 243 4.84 3.99 -4.94
CA ILE A 243 5.51 2.99 -4.11
C ILE A 243 5.61 3.51 -2.68
N TRP A 244 5.12 2.72 -1.72
CA TRP A 244 5.20 3.05 -0.30
C TRP A 244 5.71 1.89 0.56
N ALA A 245 6.64 2.20 1.47
CA ALA A 245 7.09 1.29 2.52
C ALA A 245 6.96 1.91 3.92
N LYS A 246 6.36 1.18 4.87
CA LYS A 246 6.22 1.64 6.25
C LYS A 246 7.56 1.79 6.94
N GLY A 247 8.31 0.70 7.10
CA GLY A 247 9.56 0.70 7.88
C GLY A 247 10.74 0.04 7.18
N GLY A 248 10.83 0.18 5.87
CA GLY A 248 11.96 -0.27 5.08
C GLY A 248 12.17 0.57 3.83
N PHE A 249 12.99 0.07 2.91
CA PHE A 249 13.43 0.82 1.73
C PHE A 249 12.38 0.81 0.63
N ALA A 250 12.18 1.97 -0.01
CA ALA A 250 11.32 2.11 -1.18
C ALA A 250 12.13 2.60 -2.40
N GLY A 251 11.93 1.97 -3.56
CA GLY A 251 12.60 2.34 -4.81
C GLY A 251 11.72 2.22 -6.05
N GLY A 252 11.91 3.10 -7.02
CA GLY A 252 11.12 3.08 -8.26
C GLY A 252 11.38 1.86 -9.16
N ILE A 253 12.58 1.30 -9.14
CA ILE A 253 12.93 0.05 -9.84
C ILE A 253 13.20 -1.06 -8.83
N ILE A 254 14.17 -0.86 -7.93
CA ILE A 254 14.54 -1.82 -6.89
C ILE A 254 14.34 -1.22 -5.51
N GLY A 255 13.62 -1.90 -4.62
CA GLY A 255 13.50 -1.45 -3.22
C GLY A 255 14.83 -1.52 -2.48
N TYR A 256 15.47 -2.69 -2.51
CA TYR A 256 16.68 -2.96 -1.75
C TYR A 256 17.60 -3.96 -2.45
N MET A 257 18.91 -3.64 -2.48
CA MET A 257 19.95 -4.57 -2.93
C MET A 257 20.70 -5.12 -1.70
N PRO A 258 20.55 -6.43 -1.38
CA PRO A 258 21.12 -7.04 -0.17
C PRO A 258 22.64 -7.11 -0.18
N ALA A 259 23.22 -7.00 1.01
CA ALA A 259 24.66 -7.11 1.19
C ALA A 259 25.18 -8.52 0.88
N SER A 260 26.34 -8.59 0.22
CA SER A 260 27.10 -9.84 0.11
C SER A 260 27.67 -10.26 1.47
N ASP A 261 27.79 -11.56 1.71
CA ASP A 261 28.50 -12.13 2.85
C ASP A 261 29.52 -13.19 2.41
N ASN A 262 30.24 -13.80 3.35
CA ASN A 262 31.28 -14.80 3.02
C ASN A 262 30.73 -16.07 2.34
N LYS A 263 29.41 -16.30 2.39
CA LYS A 263 28.74 -17.46 1.78
C LYS A 263 28.06 -17.09 0.47
N PHE A 264 27.63 -15.85 0.32
CA PHE A 264 26.91 -15.37 -0.85
C PHE A 264 27.49 -14.04 -1.34
N ILE A 265 28.17 -14.10 -2.49
CA ILE A 265 28.71 -12.93 -3.16
C ILE A 265 27.78 -12.58 -4.32
N PHE A 266 27.13 -11.43 -4.26
CA PHE A 266 26.27 -10.95 -5.32
C PHE A 266 27.09 -10.29 -6.46
N HIS A 267 26.63 -10.47 -7.70
CA HIS A 267 27.24 -9.87 -8.89
C HIS A 267 26.85 -8.41 -9.08
N TYR A 268 25.64 -8.01 -8.64
CA TYR A 268 25.03 -6.71 -8.93
C TYR A 268 25.10 -6.39 -10.43
N PRO A 269 24.27 -7.00 -11.30
CA PRO A 269 24.22 -6.60 -12.70
C PRO A 269 23.84 -5.12 -12.86
N GLU A 270 24.42 -4.43 -13.85
CA GLU A 270 24.09 -3.04 -14.14
C GLU A 270 22.60 -2.91 -14.54
N ILE A 271 21.91 -1.92 -13.97
CA ILE A 271 20.53 -1.57 -14.34
C ILE A 271 20.59 -0.57 -15.50
N ARG A 272 19.93 -0.88 -16.62
CA ARG A 272 20.11 -0.11 -17.86
C ARG A 272 18.78 0.30 -18.49
N SER A 273 18.73 1.49 -19.08
CA SER A 273 17.54 1.96 -19.81
C SER A 273 16.24 1.86 -19.01
N CYS A 274 16.26 2.26 -17.74
CA CYS A 274 15.10 2.19 -16.86
C CYS A 274 14.55 3.58 -16.51
N MET A 275 13.26 3.67 -16.20
CA MET A 275 12.65 4.93 -15.78
C MET A 275 11.68 4.77 -14.61
N ASN A 276 11.65 5.79 -13.75
CA ASN A 276 10.61 5.93 -12.74
C ASN A 276 9.87 7.25 -12.93
N ALA A 277 8.54 7.21 -12.96
CA ALA A 277 7.66 8.37 -13.02
C ALA A 277 6.65 8.41 -11.87
N GLY A 278 6.47 7.30 -11.14
CA GLY A 278 5.65 7.23 -9.93
C GLY A 278 6.40 7.78 -8.71
N ASP A 279 5.66 8.25 -7.72
CA ASP A 279 6.29 8.79 -6.51
C ASP A 279 6.66 7.65 -5.54
N ILE A 280 7.79 7.84 -4.87
CA ILE A 280 8.37 6.85 -3.95
C ILE A 280 8.39 7.41 -2.55
N SER A 281 7.85 6.69 -1.57
CA SER A 281 7.87 7.15 -0.20
C SER A 281 8.09 6.05 0.82
N SER A 282 8.58 6.45 1.99
CA SER A 282 8.63 5.59 3.16
C SER A 282 8.43 6.39 4.45
N MET A 283 8.05 5.72 5.55
CA MET A 283 8.10 6.42 6.86
C MET A 283 9.54 6.48 7.37
N ASP A 284 10.28 5.37 7.22
CA ASP A 284 11.66 5.15 7.63
C ASP A 284 12.18 3.86 6.91
N PRO A 285 13.47 3.69 6.57
CA PRO A 285 14.55 4.67 6.71
C PRO A 285 14.91 5.43 5.45
N ALA A 286 14.60 4.93 4.25
CA ALA A 286 15.02 5.60 3.02
C ALA A 286 14.09 5.39 1.83
N SER A 287 14.07 6.36 0.91
CA SER A 287 13.33 6.31 -0.36
C SER A 287 14.14 6.88 -1.50
N GLY A 288 14.31 6.11 -2.58
CA GLY A 288 15.13 6.50 -3.72
C GLY A 288 14.41 6.38 -5.05
N GLY A 289 14.64 7.31 -5.98
CA GLY A 289 13.82 7.42 -7.18
C GLY A 289 13.96 6.22 -8.13
N LEU A 290 15.15 5.62 -8.21
CA LEU A 290 15.36 4.35 -8.92
C LEU A 290 15.63 3.20 -7.95
N ILE A 291 16.46 3.41 -6.93
CA ILE A 291 16.83 2.37 -5.96
C ILE A 291 16.64 2.89 -4.54
N GLY A 292 15.95 2.14 -3.67
CA GLY A 292 15.79 2.54 -2.28
C GLY A 292 17.11 2.51 -1.51
N ALA A 293 17.77 1.35 -1.47
CA ALA A 293 19.09 1.23 -0.87
C ALA A 293 19.96 0.16 -1.53
N VAL A 294 21.26 0.40 -1.53
CA VAL A 294 22.30 -0.55 -1.93
C VAL A 294 23.20 -0.83 -0.75
N LEU A 295 23.21 -2.06 -0.25
CA LEU A 295 24.20 -2.43 0.76
C LEU A 295 25.52 -2.88 0.11
N TYR A 296 26.49 -3.18 0.96
CA TYR A 296 27.86 -3.47 0.56
C TYR A 296 27.96 -4.76 -0.26
N ASN A 297 28.71 -4.70 -1.36
CA ASN A 297 29.09 -5.87 -2.14
C ASN A 297 30.57 -6.21 -1.88
N LEU A 298 30.83 -7.38 -1.32
CA LEU A 298 32.18 -7.93 -1.17
C LEU A 298 32.60 -8.55 -2.50
N THR A 299 33.79 -8.23 -3.01
CA THR A 299 34.35 -8.91 -4.18
C THR A 299 35.74 -9.45 -3.88
N GLY A 300 35.83 -10.73 -3.50
CA GLY A 300 37.09 -11.48 -3.34
C GLY A 300 38.18 -10.87 -2.45
N ASP A 301 39.40 -11.41 -2.53
CA ASP A 301 40.56 -11.01 -1.70
C ASP A 301 41.07 -9.59 -1.98
N LEU A 302 40.61 -8.93 -3.05
CA LEU A 302 41.03 -7.59 -3.47
C LEU A 302 40.17 -6.47 -2.88
N GLY A 303 39.15 -6.81 -2.08
CA GLY A 303 38.20 -5.84 -1.54
C GLY A 303 37.21 -5.34 -2.59
N PRO A 304 36.32 -4.41 -2.22
CA PRO A 304 35.25 -3.96 -3.10
C PRO A 304 35.77 -3.13 -4.27
N ILE A 305 35.41 -3.51 -5.49
CA ILE A 305 35.68 -2.73 -6.70
C ILE A 305 34.52 -1.74 -6.90
N PRO A 306 34.79 -0.48 -7.31
CA PRO A 306 33.74 0.44 -7.74
C PRO A 306 32.82 -0.20 -8.77
N HIS A 307 31.52 -0.18 -8.51
CA HIS A 307 30.52 -0.86 -9.32
C HIS A 307 29.66 0.14 -10.10
N GLN A 308 29.58 -0.03 -11.42
CA GLN A 308 28.67 0.71 -12.29
C GLN A 308 27.25 0.19 -12.08
N LEU A 309 26.47 0.92 -11.29
CA LEU A 309 25.17 0.50 -10.79
C LEU A 309 24.04 0.74 -11.78
N ILE A 310 23.99 1.94 -12.37
CA ILE A 310 22.91 2.37 -13.27
C ILE A 310 23.47 3.12 -14.47
N SER A 311 22.95 2.82 -15.66
CA SER A 311 23.13 3.66 -16.85
C SER A 311 21.86 3.95 -17.64
N ASN A 312 21.92 5.03 -18.43
CA ASN A 312 20.94 5.38 -19.44
C ASN A 312 19.51 5.44 -18.89
N SER A 313 19.35 5.89 -17.65
CA SER A 313 18.12 5.79 -16.89
C SER A 313 17.69 7.13 -16.33
N TYR A 314 16.44 7.28 -15.93
CA TYR A 314 16.03 8.53 -15.31
C TYR A 314 14.92 8.39 -14.28
N ASN A 315 14.94 9.30 -13.30
CA ASN A 315 13.84 9.49 -12.37
C ASN A 315 13.09 10.81 -12.65
N TYR A 316 11.78 10.70 -12.80
CA TYR A 316 10.85 11.81 -12.92
C TYR A 316 9.88 11.88 -11.73
N GLY A 317 9.70 10.81 -10.95
CA GLY A 317 8.87 10.81 -9.74
C GLY A 317 9.51 11.51 -8.54
N GLN A 318 8.71 11.88 -7.53
CA GLN A 318 9.23 12.39 -6.26
C GLN A 318 9.80 11.28 -5.38
N THR A 319 10.67 11.64 -4.43
CA THR A 319 10.92 10.80 -3.26
C THR A 319 10.69 11.55 -1.96
N LEU A 320 10.20 10.84 -0.95
CA LEU A 320 9.89 11.43 0.36
C LEU A 320 10.08 10.42 1.48
N VAL A 321 10.64 10.87 2.61
CA VAL A 321 10.66 10.11 3.86
C VAL A 321 10.11 10.95 5.00
N THR A 322 9.28 10.35 5.85
CA THR A 322 8.59 11.06 6.94
C THR A 322 9.50 11.38 8.11
N PHE A 323 10.14 10.36 8.70
CA PHE A 323 10.82 10.54 9.98
C PHE A 323 12.32 10.79 9.84
N THR A 324 12.97 10.16 8.87
CA THR A 324 14.40 10.37 8.61
C THR A 324 14.63 11.35 7.46
N ALA A 325 15.91 11.66 7.23
CA ALA A 325 16.35 12.61 6.21
C ALA A 325 16.91 11.95 4.94
N THR A 326 16.82 10.61 4.80
CA THR A 326 17.56 9.89 3.75
C THR A 326 16.66 9.59 2.55
N TYR A 327 16.56 10.55 1.64
CA TYR A 327 15.89 10.38 0.36
C TYR A 327 16.74 10.95 -0.77
N GLY A 328 16.61 10.38 -1.97
CA GLY A 328 17.46 10.74 -3.10
C GLY A 328 16.79 10.50 -4.45
N PRO A 329 17.11 11.32 -5.47
CA PRO A 329 16.47 11.19 -6.79
C PRO A 329 16.86 9.90 -7.52
N ILE A 330 18.03 9.32 -7.22
CA ILE A 330 18.53 8.10 -7.86
C ILE A 330 18.59 6.94 -6.88
N CYS A 331 19.47 7.04 -5.87
CA CYS A 331 19.63 6.04 -4.80
C CYS A 331 19.67 6.75 -3.46
N ALA A 332 18.87 6.31 -2.49
CA ALA A 332 18.78 7.01 -1.21
C ALA A 332 19.93 6.66 -0.27
N PHE A 333 20.38 5.41 -0.27
CA PHE A 333 21.40 4.94 0.66
C PHE A 333 22.36 3.96 0.00
N TYR A 334 23.66 4.21 0.17
CA TYR A 334 24.72 3.28 -0.17
C TYR A 334 25.96 3.55 0.68
N SER A 335 26.85 2.57 0.84
CA SER A 335 28.04 2.78 1.67
C SER A 335 29.15 3.49 0.89
N SER A 336 29.67 4.60 1.41
CA SER A 336 30.84 5.30 0.82
C SER A 336 32.12 4.46 0.79
N ARG A 337 32.22 3.44 1.66
CA ARG A 337 33.32 2.45 1.64
C ARG A 337 33.24 1.49 0.45
N PHE A 338 32.07 1.36 -0.17
CA PHE A 338 31.76 0.48 -1.29
C PHE A 338 31.15 1.32 -2.40
N PRO A 339 31.93 2.25 -3.01
CA PRO A 339 31.38 3.27 -3.87
C PRO A 339 30.73 2.64 -5.11
N VAL A 340 29.56 3.18 -5.44
CA VAL A 340 28.83 2.86 -6.67
C VAL A 340 28.92 4.07 -7.61
N THR A 341 28.89 3.81 -8.92
CA THR A 341 28.84 4.85 -9.95
C THR A 341 27.57 4.74 -10.76
N VAL A 342 27.15 5.87 -11.32
CA VAL A 342 26.10 5.92 -12.32
C VAL A 342 26.61 6.70 -13.53
N SER A 343 26.07 6.42 -14.70
CA SER A 343 26.43 7.13 -15.94
C SER A 343 25.16 7.43 -16.73
N LYS A 344 25.06 8.58 -17.40
CA LYS A 344 23.86 8.95 -18.18
C LYS A 344 22.55 8.70 -17.41
N THR A 345 22.58 9.04 -16.13
CA THR A 345 21.48 8.78 -15.19
C THR A 345 21.00 10.10 -14.65
N PHE A 346 19.73 10.42 -14.87
CA PHE A 346 19.24 11.78 -14.74
C PHE A 346 18.04 11.90 -13.80
N TYR A 347 17.82 13.08 -13.26
CA TYR A 347 16.55 13.42 -12.63
C TYR A 347 16.10 14.83 -12.99
N ASN A 348 14.79 15.00 -13.09
CA ASN A 348 14.21 16.30 -13.44
C ASN A 348 14.14 17.19 -12.19
N LYS A 349 15.05 18.17 -12.09
CA LYS A 349 15.15 19.03 -10.91
C LYS A 349 13.96 19.99 -10.73
N ASP A 350 13.24 20.31 -11.80
CA ASP A 350 12.11 21.24 -11.74
C ASP A 350 10.85 20.51 -11.28
N ARG A 351 10.67 19.25 -11.70
CA ARG A 351 9.62 18.38 -11.14
C ARG A 351 9.99 17.91 -9.74
N TYR A 352 11.26 17.65 -9.46
CA TYR A 352 11.75 17.16 -8.16
C TYR A 352 11.89 18.31 -7.15
N ILE A 353 10.77 18.65 -6.50
CA ILE A 353 10.66 19.83 -5.63
C ILE A 353 11.20 19.63 -4.21
N MET A 354 11.45 18.38 -3.83
CA MET A 354 11.98 18.04 -2.51
C MET A 354 13.45 18.48 -2.41
N LYS A 355 13.69 19.58 -1.69
CA LYS A 355 15.05 20.12 -1.49
C LYS A 355 15.91 19.13 -0.72
N GLN A 356 17.17 19.02 -1.10
CA GLN A 356 18.16 18.29 -0.31
C GLN A 356 18.21 18.85 1.12
N LYS A 357 18.13 17.97 2.12
CA LYS A 357 18.33 18.33 3.53
C LYS A 357 19.84 18.41 3.84
N GLU A 358 20.21 19.14 4.89
CA GLU A 358 21.61 19.22 5.34
C GLU A 358 22.03 17.95 6.09
N GLY A 359 23.23 17.45 5.82
CA GLY A 359 23.83 16.30 6.52
C GLY A 359 24.43 15.26 5.57
N PRO A 360 25.33 14.38 6.08
CA PRO A 360 26.12 13.47 5.26
C PRO A 360 25.28 12.44 4.51
N ASP A 361 24.22 11.90 5.12
CA ASP A 361 23.35 10.91 4.47
C ASP A 361 22.52 11.54 3.34
N ALA A 362 22.08 12.79 3.53
CA ALA A 362 21.37 13.54 2.49
C ALA A 362 22.32 14.03 1.38
N GLU A 363 23.58 14.36 1.70
CA GLU A 363 24.63 14.61 0.71
C GLU A 363 24.89 13.39 -0.17
N LEU A 364 25.01 12.22 0.45
CA LEU A 364 25.21 10.96 -0.23
C LEU A 364 24.05 10.63 -1.18
N ALA A 365 22.81 10.74 -0.70
CA ALA A 365 21.60 10.43 -1.47
C ALA A 365 21.42 11.28 -2.75
N PHE A 366 21.98 12.50 -2.76
CA PHE A 366 21.92 13.42 -3.91
C PHE A 366 23.21 13.45 -4.72
N SER A 367 24.23 12.67 -4.36
CA SER A 367 25.52 12.66 -5.05
C SER A 367 25.56 11.82 -6.33
N LEU A 368 24.52 11.01 -6.58
CA LEU A 368 24.38 10.21 -7.81
C LEU A 368 23.40 10.84 -8.79
N GLY A 369 23.80 10.81 -10.06
CA GLY A 369 23.00 11.26 -11.19
C GLY A 369 23.10 12.76 -11.48
N GLU A 370 22.60 13.13 -12.64
CA GLU A 370 22.68 14.49 -13.18
C GLU A 370 21.32 15.18 -13.13
N ALA A 371 21.28 16.36 -12.51
CA ALA A 371 20.11 17.23 -12.50
C ALA A 371 19.91 17.88 -13.87
N LYS A 372 18.71 17.74 -14.44
CA LYS A 372 18.31 18.37 -15.70
C LYS A 372 17.05 19.20 -15.51
N SER A 373 16.96 20.35 -16.20
CA SER A 373 15.71 21.12 -16.23
C SER A 373 14.61 20.33 -16.97
N HIS A 374 13.37 20.74 -16.79
CA HIS A 374 12.24 20.16 -17.51
C HIS A 374 12.32 20.39 -19.02
N GLU A 375 12.80 21.56 -19.44
CA GLU A 375 13.08 21.87 -20.85
C GLU A 375 14.16 20.95 -21.43
N GLU A 376 15.24 20.69 -20.70
CA GLU A 376 16.27 19.74 -21.14
C GLU A 376 15.69 18.33 -21.25
N PHE A 377 14.89 17.90 -20.27
CA PHE A 377 14.29 16.56 -20.20
C PHE A 377 13.36 16.23 -21.36
N THR A 378 12.65 17.23 -21.88
CA THR A 378 11.70 17.07 -22.99
C THR A 378 12.36 17.30 -24.37
N SER A 379 13.66 17.59 -24.38
CA SER A 379 14.39 17.86 -25.62
C SER A 379 14.72 16.59 -26.43
N PRO A 380 14.76 16.65 -27.77
CA PRO A 380 15.25 15.54 -28.59
C PRO A 380 16.71 15.14 -28.31
N ALA A 381 17.53 16.10 -27.85
CA ALA A 381 18.92 15.85 -27.47
C ALA A 381 19.00 14.90 -26.27
N PHE A 382 18.09 15.04 -25.30
CA PHE A 382 18.04 14.17 -24.13
C PHE A 382 17.73 12.72 -24.51
N ILE A 383 16.80 12.49 -25.44
CA ILE A 383 16.53 11.15 -25.99
C ILE A 383 17.79 10.55 -26.63
N THR A 384 18.53 11.36 -27.40
CA THR A 384 19.78 10.92 -28.03
C THR A 384 20.81 10.50 -26.97
N THR A 385 20.95 11.28 -25.90
CA THR A 385 21.84 10.95 -24.78
C THR A 385 21.41 9.69 -24.03
N LEU A 386 20.10 9.51 -23.78
CA LEU A 386 19.56 8.31 -23.14
C LEU A 386 19.77 7.05 -23.98
N ASN A 387 19.74 7.14 -25.30
CA ASN A 387 19.86 5.96 -26.17
C ASN A 387 21.32 5.57 -26.47
N GLU A 388 22.26 6.52 -26.36
CA GLU A 388 23.66 6.23 -26.66
C GLU A 388 24.24 5.21 -25.66
N GLY A 389 24.45 3.97 -26.11
CA GLY A 389 24.93 2.86 -25.29
C GLY A 389 23.88 2.23 -24.38
N GLY A 390 22.60 2.58 -24.55
CA GLY A 390 21.48 2.01 -23.78
C GLY A 390 21.15 0.57 -24.17
N ALA A 391 20.47 -0.15 -23.28
CA ALA A 391 19.98 -1.52 -23.51
C ALA A 391 18.60 -1.56 -24.19
N SER A 392 17.81 -0.50 -24.03
CA SER A 392 16.52 -0.29 -24.66
C SER A 392 16.38 1.17 -25.07
N ASP A 393 15.77 1.40 -26.22
CA ASP A 393 15.57 2.75 -26.76
C ASP A 393 14.43 3.48 -26.05
N PHE A 394 14.65 4.76 -25.75
CA PHE A 394 13.64 5.75 -25.45
C PHE A 394 13.23 6.49 -26.74
N GLU A 395 11.98 6.95 -26.77
CA GLU A 395 11.50 7.89 -27.79
C GLU A 395 10.49 8.85 -27.18
N ALA A 396 10.00 9.81 -27.97
CA ALA A 396 8.97 10.73 -27.52
C ALA A 396 7.70 9.97 -27.11
N ASP A 397 7.04 10.44 -26.05
CA ASP A 397 5.77 9.91 -25.58
C ASP A 397 4.62 10.32 -26.51
N LYS A 398 4.26 9.39 -27.42
CA LYS A 398 3.24 9.60 -28.45
C LYS A 398 1.82 9.62 -27.87
N HIS A 399 1.65 9.08 -26.66
CA HIS A 399 0.36 8.82 -26.05
C HIS A 399 0.10 9.65 -24.79
N LYS A 400 1.03 10.54 -24.42
CA LYS A 400 0.97 11.38 -23.21
C LYS A 400 0.88 10.55 -21.91
N ILE A 401 1.48 9.36 -21.90
CA ILE A 401 1.54 8.47 -20.73
C ILE A 401 2.33 9.15 -19.60
N ASN A 402 3.43 9.81 -19.92
CA ASN A 402 4.34 10.46 -18.97
C ASN A 402 4.39 11.98 -19.17
N GLY A 403 3.27 12.62 -19.52
CA GLY A 403 3.22 14.07 -19.69
C GLY A 403 4.21 14.64 -20.72
N THR A 404 4.54 13.91 -21.79
CA THR A 404 5.54 14.26 -22.84
C THR A 404 7.00 13.90 -22.58
N MET A 405 7.35 13.44 -21.37
CA MET A 405 8.70 12.92 -21.09
C MET A 405 9.00 11.67 -21.93
N PRO A 406 10.25 11.44 -22.37
CA PRO A 406 10.58 10.26 -23.17
C PRO A 406 10.21 8.95 -22.49
N ILE A 407 9.53 8.05 -23.19
CA ILE A 407 9.22 6.72 -22.68
C ILE A 407 9.95 5.67 -23.50
N LEU A 408 10.03 4.46 -22.95
CA LEU A 408 10.64 3.35 -23.64
C LEU A 408 9.84 3.01 -24.90
N LYS A 409 10.57 2.82 -26.00
CA LYS A 409 10.00 2.57 -27.32
C LYS A 409 9.05 1.37 -27.34
N TRP A 410 9.37 0.31 -26.60
CA TRP A 410 8.53 -0.88 -26.53
C TRP A 410 7.15 -0.60 -25.89
N ILE A 411 7.05 0.39 -24.99
CA ILE A 411 5.78 0.82 -24.38
C ILE A 411 4.90 1.48 -25.44
N ASN A 412 5.46 2.37 -26.27
CA ASN A 412 4.76 2.94 -27.42
C ASN A 412 4.34 1.86 -28.43
N ASP A 413 5.25 0.93 -28.77
CA ASP A 413 5.00 -0.12 -29.76
C ASP A 413 3.90 -1.10 -29.32
N THR A 414 3.67 -1.21 -28.02
CA THR A 414 2.65 -2.08 -27.42
C THR A 414 1.54 -1.30 -26.72
N TYR A 415 1.35 -0.03 -27.10
CA TYR A 415 0.43 0.86 -26.41
C TYR A 415 -0.97 0.27 -26.30
N ASP A 416 -1.49 0.24 -25.09
CA ASP A 416 -2.86 -0.13 -24.77
C ASP A 416 -3.49 0.97 -23.93
N ALA A 417 -4.51 1.64 -24.47
CA ALA A 417 -5.18 2.75 -23.81
C ALA A 417 -5.95 2.34 -22.54
N GLU A 418 -6.18 1.06 -22.28
CA GLU A 418 -6.78 0.58 -21.04
C GLU A 418 -5.72 0.40 -19.95
N ILE A 419 -4.52 -0.05 -20.33
CA ILE A 419 -3.45 -0.47 -19.41
C ILE A 419 -2.44 0.65 -19.18
N ASP A 420 -2.01 1.35 -20.23
CA ASP A 420 -0.90 2.31 -20.18
C ASP A 420 -1.39 3.70 -19.74
N LYS A 421 -2.02 3.74 -18.56
CA LYS A 421 -2.65 4.92 -17.96
C LYS A 421 -2.18 5.12 -16.52
N PRO A 422 -1.11 5.89 -16.27
CA PRO A 422 -0.64 6.16 -14.92
C PRO A 422 -1.71 6.86 -14.07
N ASN A 423 -1.85 6.45 -12.81
CA ASN A 423 -2.85 7.00 -11.89
C ASN A 423 -2.79 8.53 -11.78
N GLN A 424 -1.60 9.12 -11.89
CA GLN A 424 -1.39 10.58 -11.84
C GLN A 424 -1.98 11.37 -13.03
N TYR A 425 -2.37 10.72 -14.12
CA TYR A 425 -2.96 11.36 -15.29
C TYR A 425 -4.39 10.89 -15.58
N ARG A 426 -4.91 9.96 -14.77
CA ARG A 426 -6.26 9.44 -14.94
C ARG A 426 -7.29 10.45 -14.45
N THR A 427 -8.32 10.61 -15.26
CA THR A 427 -9.53 11.39 -14.93
C THR A 427 -10.76 10.49 -14.83
N ASP A 428 -10.59 9.19 -15.10
CA ASP A 428 -11.63 8.16 -15.16
C ASP A 428 -11.74 7.32 -13.88
N ILE A 429 -10.93 7.60 -12.84
CA ILE A 429 -10.99 6.83 -11.61
C ILE A 429 -12.26 7.20 -10.82
N PRO A 430 -13.15 6.24 -10.55
CA PRO A 430 -14.31 6.50 -9.71
C PRO A 430 -13.89 6.79 -8.27
N PHE A 431 -14.73 7.53 -7.54
CA PHE A 431 -14.56 7.64 -6.09
C PHE A 431 -14.66 6.25 -5.45
N SER A 432 -13.98 6.07 -4.31
CA SER A 432 -14.16 4.85 -3.51
C SER A 432 -15.24 5.06 -2.47
N LYS A 433 -16.03 4.01 -2.21
CA LYS A 433 -17.01 3.96 -1.13
C LYS A 433 -16.66 2.79 -0.22
N PHE A 434 -16.53 3.06 1.07
CA PHE A 434 -16.35 2.00 2.05
C PHE A 434 -17.24 2.22 3.27
N LYS A 435 -17.48 1.14 4.00
CA LYS A 435 -18.33 1.12 5.18
C LYS A 435 -17.50 0.78 6.40
N GLU A 436 -17.72 1.50 7.48
CA GLU A 436 -17.07 1.25 8.76
C GLU A 436 -18.09 1.15 9.89
N ARG A 437 -18.00 0.09 10.70
CA ARG A 437 -18.97 -0.15 11.77
C ARG A 437 -18.90 0.96 12.81
N ALA A 438 -20.07 1.43 13.22
CA ALA A 438 -20.18 2.59 14.11
C ALA A 438 -19.67 2.38 15.55
N GLY A 439 -19.38 1.16 16.00
CA GLY A 439 -18.69 0.89 17.26
C GLY A 439 -19.20 1.69 18.48
N SER A 440 -18.32 2.08 19.39
CA SER A 440 -18.64 2.94 20.55
C SER A 440 -18.81 4.43 20.20
N PHE A 441 -18.85 4.80 18.90
CA PHE A 441 -18.95 6.19 18.46
C PHE A 441 -20.34 6.79 18.64
N PHE A 442 -21.40 5.98 18.64
CA PHE A 442 -22.78 6.41 18.79
C PHE A 442 -23.45 5.61 19.92
N ASN A 443 -23.51 6.17 21.12
CA ASN A 443 -24.41 5.63 22.15
C ASN A 443 -25.79 6.31 22.01
N PRO A 444 -26.91 5.57 22.00
CA PRO A 444 -27.04 4.15 22.36
C PRO A 444 -26.92 3.16 21.18
N ASN A 445 -26.83 3.63 19.94
CA ASN A 445 -26.93 2.77 18.75
C ASN A 445 -25.55 2.32 18.24
N ARG A 446 -25.03 1.24 18.83
CA ARG A 446 -23.81 0.53 18.36
C ARG A 446 -23.98 -0.19 17.01
N SER A 447 -25.10 0.00 16.32
CA SER A 447 -25.49 -0.73 15.11
C SER A 447 -25.51 0.17 13.88
N GLY A 448 -25.09 -0.38 12.74
CA GLY A 448 -25.01 0.31 11.46
C GLY A 448 -23.59 0.74 11.09
N ASP A 449 -23.43 1.20 9.86
CA ASP A 449 -22.15 1.58 9.29
C ASP A 449 -22.11 3.07 8.98
N PHE A 450 -20.99 3.69 9.32
CA PHE A 450 -20.56 4.92 8.67
C PHE A 450 -20.29 4.62 7.20
N ILE A 451 -20.70 5.53 6.34
CA ILE A 451 -20.43 5.47 4.91
C ILE A 451 -19.41 6.55 4.62
N ILE A 452 -18.29 6.15 4.02
CA ILE A 452 -17.22 7.06 3.69
C ILE A 452 -17.09 7.12 2.17
N TYR A 453 -17.23 8.31 1.61
CA TYR A 453 -16.91 8.58 0.21
C TYR A 453 -15.53 9.22 0.14
N ASP A 454 -14.63 8.50 -0.50
CA ASP A 454 -13.27 8.90 -0.78
C ASP A 454 -13.18 9.47 -2.20
N MET A 455 -13.18 10.79 -2.27
CA MET A 455 -13.09 11.53 -3.53
C MET A 455 -11.62 11.75 -3.95
N SER A 456 -10.63 11.24 -3.21
CA SER A 456 -9.21 11.47 -3.53
C SER A 456 -8.80 10.84 -4.84
N ARG A 457 -9.43 9.73 -5.23
CA ARG A 457 -9.16 9.06 -6.51
C ARG A 457 -9.45 9.93 -7.74
N GLN A 458 -10.20 11.04 -7.58
CA GLN A 458 -10.46 12.00 -8.64
C GLN A 458 -9.34 13.02 -8.85
N MET A 459 -8.32 13.06 -7.98
CA MET A 459 -7.18 14.00 -8.07
C MET A 459 -5.86 13.35 -7.61
N PRO A 460 -4.80 13.35 -8.44
CA PRO A 460 -3.49 12.81 -8.07
C PRO A 460 -2.94 13.39 -6.77
N ASN A 461 -2.51 12.51 -5.86
CA ASN A 461 -1.97 12.85 -4.56
C ASN A 461 -0.46 12.58 -4.55
N ILE A 462 0.37 13.61 -4.39
CA ILE A 462 1.83 13.51 -4.52
C ILE A 462 2.50 13.29 -3.16
N GLN A 463 1.83 13.59 -2.04
CA GLN A 463 2.52 13.76 -0.75
C GLN A 463 1.85 13.12 0.49
N ALA A 464 0.62 12.58 0.44
CA ALA A 464 0.05 11.85 1.59
C ALA A 464 0.78 10.52 1.90
N LYS A 465 1.63 10.11 0.96
CA LYS A 465 2.25 8.79 0.88
C LYS A 465 3.30 8.55 1.96
N SER A 466 3.81 9.57 2.65
CA SER A 466 4.87 9.34 3.64
C SER A 466 4.32 9.01 5.03
N LEU A 467 3.10 9.43 5.38
CA LEU A 467 2.51 9.24 6.73
C LEU A 467 1.79 7.88 6.91
N GLY A 468 1.96 6.97 5.95
CA GLY A 468 1.22 5.71 5.89
C GLY A 468 -0.27 5.87 5.58
N CYS A 469 -0.64 6.98 4.93
CA CYS A 469 -1.92 7.06 4.25
C CYS A 469 -1.84 6.16 3.02
N ASN A 470 -2.76 5.21 2.88
CA ASN A 470 -2.81 4.35 1.69
C ASN A 470 -2.78 5.23 0.44
N LEU A 471 -2.04 4.79 -0.58
CA LEU A 471 -1.73 5.56 -1.80
C LEU A 471 -2.98 6.08 -2.52
N ASP A 472 -4.15 5.49 -2.25
CA ASP A 472 -5.46 5.84 -2.82
C ASP A 472 -6.54 6.19 -1.77
N LYS A 473 -6.22 6.24 -0.47
CA LYS A 473 -7.22 6.57 0.56
C LYS A 473 -6.95 7.96 1.13
N GLY A 474 -7.79 8.91 0.73
CA GLY A 474 -7.90 10.21 1.38
C GLY A 474 -8.40 10.09 2.82
N TRP A 475 -9.05 8.96 3.18
CA TRP A 475 -9.42 8.65 4.56
C TRP A 475 -8.58 7.55 5.22
N VAL A 476 -7.95 7.86 6.35
CA VAL A 476 -7.23 6.87 7.17
C VAL A 476 -7.88 6.75 8.54
N GLY A 477 -8.19 5.51 8.94
CA GLY A 477 -8.60 5.22 10.31
C GLY A 477 -7.39 5.12 11.22
N ARG A 478 -7.06 6.19 11.95
CA ARG A 478 -6.11 6.10 13.08
C ARG A 478 -6.88 5.81 14.36
N VAL A 479 -6.49 4.76 15.06
CA VAL A 479 -6.89 4.56 16.46
C VAL A 479 -5.78 5.16 17.31
N LEU A 480 -6.04 6.31 17.93
CA LEU A 480 -5.10 6.88 18.88
C LEU A 480 -5.56 6.50 20.28
N PRO A 481 -4.73 5.77 21.05
CA PRO A 481 -5.00 5.56 22.45
C PRO A 481 -4.81 6.90 23.18
N ILE A 482 -5.85 7.38 23.86
CA ILE A 482 -5.74 8.49 24.82
C ILE A 482 -5.84 7.88 26.23
N GLN A 483 -4.98 8.27 27.17
CA GLN A 483 -5.01 7.80 28.55
C GLN A 483 -6.41 7.96 29.15
N GLY A 484 -6.85 6.94 29.90
CA GLY A 484 -8.18 6.89 30.51
C GLY A 484 -9.15 5.90 29.86
N GLY A 485 -8.70 5.06 28.93
CA GLY A 485 -9.44 3.86 28.52
C GLY A 485 -10.51 4.06 27.44
N LYS A 486 -10.49 5.20 26.73
CA LYS A 486 -11.29 5.38 25.50
C LYS A 486 -10.33 5.46 24.31
N SER A 487 -10.37 4.46 23.44
CA SER A 487 -9.73 4.54 22.13
C SER A 487 -10.57 5.48 21.26
N TYR A 488 -9.97 6.58 20.80
CA TYR A 488 -10.62 7.48 19.84
C TYR A 488 -10.21 7.02 18.45
N ARG A 489 -11.19 6.74 17.59
CA ARG A 489 -10.94 6.57 16.15
C ARG A 489 -11.11 7.92 15.49
N PHE A 490 -10.10 8.27 14.74
CA PHE A 490 -10.00 9.49 14.00
C PHE A 490 -10.24 9.16 12.53
N PHE A 491 -11.10 9.94 11.90
CA PHE A 491 -11.20 9.95 10.46
C PHE A 491 -10.38 11.14 9.98
N MET A 492 -9.24 10.85 9.36
CA MET A 492 -8.36 11.85 8.76
C MET A 492 -8.65 11.98 7.28
N SER A 493 -8.90 13.18 6.82
CA SER A 493 -9.05 13.55 5.42
C SER A 493 -7.96 14.55 5.03
N THR A 494 -7.43 14.53 3.81
CA THR A 494 -6.38 15.50 3.41
C THR A 494 -6.50 15.97 1.96
N SER A 495 -6.38 17.30 1.81
CA SER A 495 -6.22 17.99 0.52
C SER A 495 -4.81 18.58 0.33
N ALA A 496 -4.01 18.67 1.39
CA ALA A 496 -2.65 19.27 1.44
C ALA A 496 -1.65 18.76 0.40
N PHE A 497 -1.93 17.60 -0.17
CA PHE A 497 -0.95 16.83 -0.91
C PHE A 497 -1.33 16.59 -2.37
N ARG A 498 -2.43 17.19 -2.82
CA ARG A 498 -2.91 17.08 -4.20
C ARG A 498 -2.27 18.15 -5.04
N ARG A 499 -1.75 17.80 -6.21
CA ARG A 499 -1.42 18.80 -7.23
C ARG A 499 -1.88 18.32 -8.58
N TYR A 500 -2.44 19.25 -9.35
CA TYR A 500 -2.70 19.00 -10.76
C TYR A 500 -1.39 19.00 -11.53
N LEU A 501 -1.33 18.14 -12.54
CA LEU A 501 -0.28 18.14 -13.53
C LEU A 501 -0.80 18.88 -14.78
N LYS A 502 0.05 19.74 -15.32
CA LYS A 502 -0.07 20.31 -16.67
C LYS A 502 0.07 19.18 -17.69
N GLU A 503 -0.33 19.42 -18.94
CA GLU A 503 -0.17 18.42 -20.02
C GLU A 503 1.29 18.03 -20.27
N ASP A 504 2.23 18.93 -19.99
CA ASP A 504 3.68 18.70 -20.05
C ASP A 504 4.22 17.95 -18.80
N GLY A 505 3.34 17.48 -17.92
CA GLY A 505 3.69 16.72 -16.73
C GLY A 505 4.23 17.53 -15.55
N MET A 506 4.45 18.84 -15.71
CA MET A 506 4.83 19.73 -14.61
C MET A 506 3.66 20.03 -13.68
N TYR A 507 3.96 20.41 -12.43
CA TYR A 507 2.91 20.88 -11.53
C TYR A 507 2.26 22.17 -12.02
N VAL A 508 0.95 22.30 -11.81
CA VAL A 508 0.27 23.60 -11.85
C VAL A 508 0.83 24.47 -10.73
N ASP A 509 1.09 25.74 -11.03
CA ASP A 509 1.66 26.68 -10.07
C ASP A 509 0.66 26.98 -8.94
N GLY A 510 1.10 26.83 -7.68
CA GLY A 510 0.28 27.04 -6.49
C GLY A 510 -0.04 25.77 -5.70
N ARG A 511 -0.66 25.95 -4.53
CA ARG A 511 -1.27 24.87 -3.73
C ARG A 511 -2.64 24.52 -4.32
N PRO A 512 -3.19 23.31 -4.08
CA PRO A 512 -4.53 22.97 -4.55
C PRO A 512 -5.54 24.04 -4.11
N ASP A 513 -6.37 24.50 -5.04
CA ASP A 513 -7.34 25.58 -4.84
C ASP A 513 -8.75 25.06 -4.50
N LYS A 514 -8.91 23.74 -4.47
CA LYS A 514 -10.18 23.06 -4.24
C LYS A 514 -10.08 22.07 -3.08
N PRO A 515 -11.14 21.94 -2.29
CA PRO A 515 -11.18 20.96 -1.23
C PRO A 515 -11.21 19.56 -1.80
N ALA A 516 -10.82 18.62 -0.95
CA ALA A 516 -10.86 17.22 -1.29
C ALA A 516 -12.28 16.65 -1.45
N ASP A 517 -13.28 17.34 -0.90
CA ASP A 517 -14.70 16.97 -0.94
C ASP A 517 -14.99 15.56 -0.41
N HIS A 518 -14.24 15.13 0.59
CA HIS A 518 -14.45 13.89 1.29
C HIS A 518 -15.72 13.88 2.13
N TRP A 519 -16.40 12.73 2.19
CA TRP A 519 -17.64 12.61 2.97
C TRP A 519 -17.55 11.51 4.03
N LEU A 520 -18.01 11.85 5.23
CA LEU A 520 -18.27 10.91 6.32
C LEU A 520 -19.76 11.00 6.67
N ILE A 521 -20.50 9.92 6.47
CA ILE A 521 -21.95 9.87 6.66
C ILE A 521 -22.27 8.88 7.77
N THR A 522 -23.05 9.32 8.77
CA THR A 522 -23.43 8.49 9.91
C THR A 522 -24.35 7.33 9.49
N PRO A 523 -24.48 6.29 10.34
CA PRO A 523 -25.65 5.41 10.30
C PRO A 523 -26.95 6.21 10.35
N ALA A 524 -28.03 5.61 9.86
CA ALA A 524 -29.36 6.19 9.99
C ALA A 524 -29.84 6.11 11.45
N PHE A 525 -30.56 7.13 11.91
CA PHE A 525 -31.19 7.16 13.23
C PHE A 525 -32.46 7.99 13.23
N THR A 526 -33.40 7.65 14.10
CA THR A 526 -34.64 8.44 14.30
C THR A 526 -34.41 9.58 15.28
N VAL A 527 -34.84 10.79 14.92
CA VAL A 527 -34.79 11.94 15.84
C VAL A 527 -35.96 11.86 16.82
N THR A 528 -35.66 11.73 18.10
CA THR A 528 -36.68 11.68 19.18
C THR A 528 -37.01 13.07 19.69
N GLY A 529 -38.27 13.30 20.07
CA GLY A 529 -38.77 14.62 20.51
C GLY A 529 -38.20 15.11 21.85
N ASP A 530 -37.68 14.20 22.68
CA ASP A 530 -37.25 14.54 24.03
C ASP A 530 -36.01 15.44 24.04
N ILE A 531 -35.07 15.23 23.09
CA ILE A 531 -33.82 15.99 22.97
C ILE A 531 -33.31 15.96 21.51
N PRO A 532 -33.72 16.90 20.66
CA PRO A 532 -33.41 16.86 19.23
C PRO A 532 -32.04 17.49 18.93
N TRP A 533 -31.01 17.24 19.75
CA TRP A 533 -29.68 17.85 19.59
C TRP A 533 -28.63 16.81 19.28
N PHE A 534 -27.81 17.10 18.27
CA PHE A 534 -26.63 16.29 17.92
C PHE A 534 -25.35 17.05 18.26
N HIS A 535 -24.41 16.37 18.91
CA HIS A 535 -23.12 16.92 19.34
C HIS A 535 -21.97 16.12 18.74
N TRP A 536 -20.89 16.81 18.39
CA TRP A 536 -19.65 16.19 17.95
C TRP A 536 -18.43 17.02 18.36
N VAL A 537 -17.24 16.44 18.24
CA VAL A 537 -15.96 17.12 18.47
C VAL A 537 -15.15 17.12 17.18
N GLY A 538 -14.79 18.31 16.69
CA GLY A 538 -13.83 18.51 15.61
C GLY A 538 -12.42 18.74 16.14
N ALA A 539 -11.40 18.44 15.35
CA ALA A 539 -10.00 18.65 15.71
C ALA A 539 -9.09 18.89 14.50
N SER A 540 -7.85 19.29 14.77
CA SER A 540 -6.76 19.37 13.79
C SER A 540 -5.41 19.02 14.44
N GLU A 541 -4.51 18.44 13.62
CA GLU A 541 -3.12 18.10 13.97
C GLU A 541 -2.15 19.28 13.80
N ASP A 542 -2.59 20.41 13.25
CA ASP A 542 -1.73 21.56 12.94
C ASP A 542 -2.46 22.88 13.28
N GLU A 543 -1.85 23.73 14.11
CA GLU A 543 -2.38 25.03 14.53
C GLU A 543 -2.55 26.02 13.39
N ASP A 544 -1.74 25.88 12.34
CA ASP A 544 -1.76 26.73 11.15
C ASP A 544 -2.70 26.16 10.06
N ALA A 545 -3.09 24.89 10.15
CA ALA A 545 -3.98 24.19 9.23
C ALA A 545 -5.24 23.65 9.94
N LEU A 546 -6.09 24.57 10.39
CA LEU A 546 -7.34 24.26 11.11
C LEU A 546 -8.46 23.84 10.15
N SER A 547 -9.11 22.74 10.48
CA SER A 547 -10.12 22.07 9.68
C SER A 547 -11.35 22.93 9.31
N SER A 548 -11.87 22.72 8.10
CA SER A 548 -13.08 23.34 7.57
C SER A 548 -14.02 22.28 7.00
N TYR A 549 -15.31 22.31 7.36
CA TYR A 549 -16.29 21.33 6.89
C TYR A 549 -17.74 21.82 7.00
N ASP A 550 -18.62 21.13 6.28
CA ASP A 550 -20.07 21.33 6.32
C ASP A 550 -20.79 20.10 6.86
N LEU A 551 -21.93 20.30 7.50
CA LEU A 551 -22.84 19.26 7.95
C LEU A 551 -24.18 19.37 7.23
N TYR A 552 -24.64 18.27 6.65
CA TYR A 552 -25.92 18.13 5.98
C TYR A 552 -26.81 17.13 6.72
N VAL A 553 -28.13 17.27 6.57
CA VAL A 553 -29.11 16.28 7.01
C VAL A 553 -29.71 15.61 5.80
N VAL A 554 -29.74 14.28 5.81
CA VAL A 554 -30.35 13.46 4.76
C VAL A 554 -31.56 12.75 5.38
N GLU A 555 -32.75 12.98 4.86
CA GLU A 555 -33.96 12.29 5.33
C GLU A 555 -34.03 10.87 4.74
N GLY A 556 -34.36 9.88 5.58
CA GLY A 556 -34.49 8.46 5.22
C GLY A 556 -33.29 7.59 5.61
N ALA A 557 -33.50 6.27 5.56
CA ALA A 557 -32.47 5.26 5.86
C ALA A 557 -31.52 4.95 4.70
N GLU A 558 -31.91 5.29 3.47
CA GLU A 558 -31.14 4.96 2.27
C GLU A 558 -29.75 5.60 2.30
N GLU A 559 -28.80 4.97 1.61
CA GLU A 559 -27.42 5.47 1.51
C GLU A 559 -27.36 6.57 0.45
N PRO A 560 -27.22 7.85 0.83
CA PRO A 560 -27.25 8.93 -0.14
C PRO A 560 -25.94 8.97 -0.94
N MET A 561 -26.06 9.39 -2.19
CA MET A 561 -24.92 9.79 -3.01
C MET A 561 -24.54 11.25 -2.67
N PRO A 562 -23.24 11.59 -2.56
CA PRO A 562 -22.80 12.97 -2.32
C PRO A 562 -23.45 14.02 -3.24
N SER A 563 -23.60 13.69 -4.53
CA SER A 563 -24.26 14.56 -5.51
C SER A 563 -25.71 14.91 -5.17
N LYS A 564 -26.45 13.99 -4.53
CA LYS A 564 -27.83 14.22 -4.07
C LYS A 564 -27.88 15.05 -2.81
N ILE A 565 -26.93 14.88 -1.91
CA ILE A 565 -26.85 15.68 -0.67
C ILE A 565 -26.61 17.15 -1.01
N LEU A 566 -25.78 17.43 -2.02
CA LEU A 566 -25.48 18.78 -2.51
C LEU A 566 -26.67 19.52 -3.13
N GLU A 567 -27.79 18.85 -3.42
CA GLU A 567 -29.05 19.52 -3.80
C GLU A 567 -29.68 20.26 -2.61
N SER A 568 -29.22 19.98 -1.39
CA SER A 568 -29.63 20.65 -0.14
C SER A 568 -28.57 21.63 0.36
N LYS A 569 -28.95 22.48 1.34
CA LYS A 569 -28.01 23.39 2.01
C LYS A 569 -27.49 22.75 3.30
N PRO A 570 -26.24 23.05 3.71
CA PRO A 570 -25.74 22.60 5.00
C PRO A 570 -26.58 23.18 6.13
N VAL A 571 -26.80 22.37 7.17
CA VAL A 571 -27.48 22.80 8.41
C VAL A 571 -26.52 23.42 9.42
N TYR A 572 -25.22 23.19 9.24
CA TYR A 572 -24.16 23.75 10.07
C TYR A 572 -22.86 23.79 9.26
N THR A 573 -22.05 24.84 9.48
CA THR A 573 -20.79 25.06 8.77
C THR A 573 -19.70 25.46 9.76
N VAL A 574 -18.52 24.86 9.59
CA VAL A 574 -17.28 25.22 10.27
C VAL A 574 -16.31 25.72 9.23
N ASP A 575 -16.09 27.04 9.19
CA ASP A 575 -15.17 27.65 8.22
C ASP A 575 -13.71 27.51 8.64
N LYS A 576 -13.43 27.48 9.94
CA LYS A 576 -12.12 27.19 10.51
C LYS A 576 -12.31 26.75 11.96
N GLU A 577 -11.75 25.61 12.36
CA GLU A 577 -11.76 25.20 13.76
C GLU A 577 -11.12 26.26 14.66
N ALA A 578 -11.61 26.41 15.89
CA ALA A 578 -11.05 27.36 16.84
C ALA A 578 -9.84 26.75 17.55
N GLY A 579 -8.72 27.47 17.55
CA GLY A 579 -7.53 27.16 18.36
C GLY A 579 -7.89 27.00 19.84
N ILE A 580 -7.69 25.82 20.45
CA ILE A 580 -7.76 25.63 21.91
C ILE A 580 -6.54 24.84 22.33
N SER A 581 -5.82 25.34 23.35
CA SER A 581 -4.57 24.87 23.95
C SER A 581 -4.06 23.48 23.53
N PRO A 582 -2.76 23.34 23.21
CA PRO A 582 -2.18 22.07 22.82
C PRO A 582 -2.39 21.00 23.89
N PHE A 583 -3.06 19.91 23.53
CA PHE A 583 -3.09 18.70 24.33
C PHE A 583 -1.77 17.97 24.08
N LYS A 584 -0.98 17.79 25.15
CA LYS A 584 0.27 17.05 25.13
C LYS A 584 0.09 15.75 25.90
N GLU A 585 0.47 14.64 25.28
CA GLU A 585 0.43 13.32 25.92
C GLU A 585 1.70 12.53 25.62
N THR A 586 2.13 11.69 26.57
CA THR A 586 3.22 10.74 26.37
C THR A 586 2.65 9.34 26.21
N ILE A 587 2.81 8.75 25.03
CA ILE A 587 2.36 7.39 24.71
C ILE A 587 3.61 6.56 24.40
N ASP A 588 3.84 5.48 25.14
CA ASP A 588 4.99 4.59 24.97
C ASP A 588 6.36 5.29 24.98
N GLY A 589 6.46 6.42 25.69
CA GLY A 589 7.69 7.23 25.79
C GLY A 589 7.84 8.30 24.70
N GLU A 590 6.92 8.38 23.73
CA GLU A 590 6.90 9.44 22.71
C GLU A 590 5.90 10.55 23.09
N GLU A 591 6.31 11.80 22.94
CA GLU A 591 5.43 12.95 23.13
C GLU A 591 4.59 13.19 21.86
N ARG A 592 3.27 13.30 22.03
CA ARG A 592 2.32 13.68 20.98
C ARG A 592 1.62 14.97 21.34
N TYR A 593 1.42 15.80 20.33
CA TYR A 593 0.82 17.12 20.43
C TYR A 593 -0.42 17.18 19.54
N TYR A 594 -1.51 17.75 20.07
CA TYR A 594 -2.76 17.96 19.35
C TYR A 594 -3.23 19.39 19.58
N PHE A 595 -3.64 20.11 18.53
CA PHE A 595 -3.76 21.57 18.61
C PHE A 595 -5.18 22.08 18.77
N THR A 596 -6.23 21.33 18.41
CA THR A 596 -7.62 21.80 18.57
C THR A 596 -8.61 20.70 18.92
N LEU A 597 -9.54 21.00 19.83
CA LEU A 597 -10.71 20.19 20.17
C LEU A 597 -11.90 21.14 20.33
N THR A 598 -12.73 21.26 19.30
CA THR A 598 -13.92 22.12 19.38
C THR A 598 -15.17 21.26 19.51
N ALA A 599 -15.97 21.51 20.53
CA ALA A 599 -17.28 20.89 20.67
C ALA A 599 -18.31 21.67 19.85
N HIS A 600 -19.09 20.95 19.05
CA HIS A 600 -20.17 21.51 18.24
C HIS A 600 -21.52 20.89 18.60
N LYS A 601 -22.58 21.60 18.23
CA LYS A 601 -23.97 21.25 18.49
C LYS A 601 -24.84 21.73 17.34
N VAL A 602 -25.78 20.90 16.90
CA VAL A 602 -26.81 21.27 15.92
C VAL A 602 -28.21 20.90 16.41
N ASP A 603 -29.18 21.77 16.11
CA ASP A 603 -30.61 21.54 16.35
C ASP A 603 -31.23 20.70 15.23
N LEU A 604 -31.86 19.59 15.59
CA LEU A 604 -32.56 18.67 14.70
C LEU A 604 -34.07 18.67 14.94
N SER A 605 -34.63 19.65 15.67
CA SER A 605 -36.06 19.71 16.04
C SER A 605 -37.00 19.59 14.84
N LYS A 606 -36.60 20.11 13.68
CA LYS A 606 -37.34 20.01 12.42
C LYS A 606 -37.56 18.57 11.94
N TYR A 607 -36.71 17.64 12.39
CA TYR A 607 -36.68 16.25 11.95
C TYR A 607 -37.25 15.29 12.99
N ILE A 608 -37.87 15.77 14.08
CA ILE A 608 -38.50 14.92 15.10
C ILE A 608 -39.47 13.93 14.45
N GLY A 609 -39.34 12.65 14.83
CA GLY A 609 -40.12 11.54 14.29
C GLY A 609 -39.67 11.06 12.91
N LYS A 610 -38.67 11.71 12.28
CA LYS A 610 -38.07 11.27 11.03
C LYS A 610 -36.81 10.47 11.30
N GLU A 611 -36.58 9.49 10.43
CA GLU A 611 -35.29 8.82 10.31
C GLU A 611 -34.38 9.65 9.40
N ILE A 612 -33.14 9.89 9.82
CA ILE A 612 -32.17 10.71 9.11
C ILE A 612 -30.76 10.12 9.16
N ARG A 613 -29.90 10.62 8.29
CA ARG A 613 -28.43 10.52 8.39
C ARG A 613 -27.83 11.92 8.48
N LEU A 614 -26.68 12.02 9.12
CA LEU A 614 -25.84 13.22 9.12
C LEU A 614 -24.67 13.00 8.19
N ALA A 615 -24.40 13.95 7.30
CA ALA A 615 -23.34 13.87 6.31
C ALA A 615 -22.36 15.04 6.48
N PHE A 616 -21.13 14.72 6.87
CA PHE A 616 -20.03 15.66 6.99
C PHE A 616 -19.29 15.72 5.67
N ARG A 617 -19.07 16.92 5.14
CA ARG A 617 -18.28 17.19 3.93
C ARG A 617 -17.04 17.99 4.31
N ASP A 618 -15.89 17.41 4.06
CA ASP A 618 -14.60 18.10 4.13
C ASP A 618 -14.55 19.25 3.10
N ARG A 619 -14.29 20.47 3.57
CA ARG A 619 -14.05 21.66 2.75
C ARG A 619 -12.64 22.26 2.91
N SER A 620 -11.74 21.54 3.56
CA SER A 620 -10.37 21.96 3.77
C SER A 620 -9.62 22.01 2.46
N ILE A 621 -8.97 23.15 2.22
CA ILE A 621 -8.13 23.40 1.06
C ILE A 621 -6.70 23.39 1.56
N ASP A 622 -5.89 22.50 0.98
CA ASP A 622 -4.48 22.35 1.29
C ASP A 622 -4.17 22.04 2.78
N GLN A 623 -5.04 21.27 3.44
CA GLN A 623 -4.97 21.01 4.88
C GLN A 623 -5.43 19.58 5.23
N TYR A 624 -5.29 19.23 6.51
CA TYR A 624 -5.85 18.02 7.11
C TYR A 624 -7.19 18.31 7.79
N ASN A 625 -8.11 17.36 7.68
CA ASN A 625 -9.37 17.32 8.40
C ASN A 625 -9.43 16.12 9.31
N LEU A 626 -9.66 16.37 10.60
CA LEU A 626 -9.66 15.34 11.62
C LEU A 626 -10.99 15.35 12.37
N PHE A 627 -11.83 14.33 12.14
CA PHE A 627 -13.04 14.14 12.95
C PHE A 627 -12.74 13.19 14.11
N ILE A 628 -13.05 13.64 15.33
CA ILE A 628 -12.87 12.83 16.55
C ILE A 628 -14.18 12.16 16.93
N GLY A 629 -14.09 10.86 17.19
CA GLY A 629 -15.17 9.96 17.56
C GLY A 629 -15.94 10.20 18.87
N GLN A 630 -16.27 11.43 19.23
CA GLN A 630 -17.31 11.72 20.24
C GLN A 630 -18.56 12.31 19.59
N MET A 631 -19.22 11.51 18.76
CA MET A 631 -20.53 11.86 18.20
C MET A 631 -21.63 11.39 19.14
N LYS A 632 -22.44 12.29 19.68
CA LYS A 632 -23.51 11.91 20.62
C LYS A 632 -24.81 12.63 20.28
N MET A 633 -25.89 11.84 20.19
CA MET A 633 -27.22 12.38 20.43
C MET A 633 -27.31 12.74 21.92
N ALA A 634 -27.73 13.96 22.25
CA ALA A 634 -27.82 14.33 23.66
C ALA A 634 -28.84 13.42 24.37
N GLN A 635 -28.39 12.74 25.43
CA GLN A 635 -29.26 12.05 26.37
C GLN A 635 -29.65 13.00 27.50
N ALA A 636 -30.80 12.71 28.14
CA ALA A 636 -31.32 13.50 29.24
C ALA A 636 -30.24 13.62 30.33
N ASN A 637 -29.84 14.88 30.58
CA ASN A 637 -29.02 15.36 31.70
C ASN A 637 -27.52 15.65 31.50
N ALA A 638 -26.94 15.71 30.28
CA ALA A 638 -25.49 15.93 30.17
C ALA A 638 -24.98 17.31 29.68
N ILE A 639 -25.69 18.10 28.85
CA ILE A 639 -25.12 19.37 28.36
C ILE A 639 -26.22 20.43 28.15
N SER A 640 -26.32 21.38 29.09
CA SER A 640 -27.28 22.49 29.02
C SER A 640 -26.67 23.82 28.53
N THR A 641 -25.35 23.91 28.39
CA THR A 641 -24.65 25.12 27.89
C THR A 641 -23.43 24.74 27.05
N VAL A 642 -23.40 25.21 25.79
CA VAL A 642 -22.16 25.29 25.01
C VAL A 642 -21.65 26.72 25.20
N ASP A 643 -20.98 26.96 26.33
CA ASP A 643 -20.22 28.21 26.49
C ASP A 643 -18.83 27.99 25.88
N SER A 644 -18.42 28.94 25.04
CA SER A 644 -17.22 29.00 24.19
C SER A 644 -15.86 28.76 24.88
N ARG A 645 -15.80 28.34 26.14
CA ARG A 645 -14.58 28.35 26.96
C ARG A 645 -14.41 27.25 28.02
N VAL A 646 -15.25 26.22 28.11
CA VAL A 646 -15.05 25.20 29.17
C VAL A 646 -14.82 23.82 28.58
N ASN A 647 -13.52 23.53 28.41
CA ASN A 647 -12.84 22.27 28.70
C ASN A 647 -13.50 20.98 28.20
N CYS A 648 -12.72 20.20 27.45
CA CYS A 648 -12.79 18.74 27.45
C CYS A 648 -12.68 18.19 28.88
N LEU A 649 -13.74 18.33 29.68
CA LEU A 649 -13.92 17.56 30.88
C LEU A 649 -14.38 16.19 30.41
N VAL A 650 -13.39 15.33 30.17
CA VAL A 650 -13.53 13.93 30.51
C VAL A 650 -14.18 13.90 31.90
N GLU A 651 -15.44 13.47 32.01
CA GLU A 651 -16.08 13.32 33.32
C GLU A 651 -15.15 12.52 34.22
N VAL A 652 -14.79 13.09 35.36
CA VAL A 652 -13.96 12.45 36.37
C VAL A 652 -14.88 12.14 37.54
N SER A 653 -15.14 10.85 37.78
CA SER A 653 -15.77 10.35 39.00
C SER A 653 -14.80 10.51 40.17
N GLU A 654 -15.31 10.97 41.32
CA GLU A 654 -14.63 10.84 42.60
C GLU A 654 -15.43 9.87 43.46
N GLN A 655 -14.88 8.69 43.71
CA GLN A 655 -15.54 7.69 44.51
C GLN A 655 -14.59 7.07 45.53
N THR A 656 -15.12 6.89 46.74
CA THR A 656 -14.42 6.25 47.83
C THR A 656 -14.83 4.78 47.90
N LEU A 657 -13.86 3.88 47.85
CA LEU A 657 -14.01 2.45 48.07
C LEU A 657 -13.39 2.11 49.43
N SER A 658 -14.17 1.55 50.34
CA SER A 658 -13.67 1.13 51.67
C SER A 658 -13.56 -0.39 51.76
N ALA A 659 -12.48 -0.88 52.37
CA ALA A 659 -12.37 -2.29 52.70
C ALA A 659 -13.40 -2.69 53.75
N THR A 660 -13.92 -3.90 53.62
CA THR A 660 -14.82 -4.51 54.61
C THR A 660 -14.05 -5.12 55.79
N ARG A 661 -12.71 -5.19 55.74
CA ARG A 661 -11.84 -5.73 56.79
C ARG A 661 -10.72 -4.73 57.10
N PRO A 662 -10.31 -4.57 58.38
CA PRO A 662 -9.14 -3.77 58.75
C PRO A 662 -7.85 -4.34 58.16
N GLU A 663 -6.88 -3.47 57.90
CA GLU A 663 -5.54 -3.81 57.39
C GLU A 663 -5.57 -4.47 55.99
N SER A 664 -6.61 -4.18 55.21
CA SER A 664 -6.74 -4.67 53.83
C SER A 664 -6.08 -3.72 52.85
N LEU A 665 -5.30 -4.24 51.93
CA LEU A 665 -4.76 -3.54 50.78
C LEU A 665 -5.78 -3.58 49.64
N LEU A 666 -6.25 -2.42 49.20
CA LEU A 666 -7.08 -2.27 48.02
C LEU A 666 -6.21 -1.87 46.83
N THR A 667 -6.28 -2.64 45.75
CA THR A 667 -5.62 -2.31 44.47
C THR A 667 -6.68 -2.25 43.38
N LEU A 668 -6.82 -1.09 42.73
CA LEU A 668 -7.75 -0.89 41.63
C LEU A 668 -7.02 -1.11 40.30
N TYR A 669 -7.61 -1.92 39.42
CA TYR A 669 -7.12 -2.18 38.07
C TYR A 669 -8.14 -1.76 37.02
N SER A 670 -7.65 -1.33 35.85
CA SER A 670 -8.46 -1.27 34.63
C SER A 670 -8.92 -2.67 34.21
N ILE A 671 -9.95 -2.75 33.36
CA ILE A 671 -10.36 -4.02 32.73
C ILE A 671 -9.26 -4.64 31.85
N SER A 672 -8.29 -3.84 31.40
CA SER A 672 -7.11 -4.29 30.65
C SER A 672 -5.95 -4.76 31.55
N GLY A 673 -6.12 -4.73 32.89
CA GLY A 673 -5.14 -5.23 33.84
C GLY A 673 -4.08 -4.22 34.29
N GLN A 674 -4.21 -2.94 33.92
CA GLN A 674 -3.31 -1.89 34.39
C GLN A 674 -3.66 -1.49 35.83
N GLN A 675 -2.68 -1.45 36.74
CA GLN A 675 -2.89 -0.95 38.10
C GLN A 675 -3.06 0.57 38.08
N LEU A 676 -4.16 1.07 38.65
CA LEU A 676 -4.54 2.48 38.62
C LEU A 676 -4.32 3.18 39.96
N ALA A 677 -4.58 2.49 41.07
CA ALA A 677 -4.42 3.02 42.41
C ALA A 677 -4.24 1.89 43.42
N GLN A 678 -3.56 2.15 44.53
CA GLN A 678 -3.39 1.20 45.62
C GLN A 678 -3.29 1.93 46.96
N THR A 679 -4.00 1.45 47.99
CA THR A 679 -3.92 2.00 49.35
C THR A 679 -4.55 1.05 50.36
N SER A 680 -4.22 1.23 51.64
CA SER A 680 -4.79 0.46 52.76
C SER A 680 -6.14 1.05 53.21
N ASP A 681 -7.09 0.17 53.52
CA ASP A 681 -8.39 0.41 54.16
C ASP A 681 -9.41 1.29 53.42
N GLN A 682 -8.96 2.33 52.71
CA GLN A 682 -9.81 3.23 51.97
C GLN A 682 -9.09 3.76 50.72
N LEU A 683 -9.68 3.50 49.55
CA LEU A 683 -9.21 3.95 48.25
C LEU A 683 -10.12 5.04 47.70
N VAL A 684 -9.60 6.27 47.61
CA VAL A 684 -10.25 7.37 46.90
C VAL A 684 -9.72 7.37 45.47
N TYR A 685 -10.58 7.03 44.51
CA TYR A 685 -10.26 7.11 43.10
C TYR A 685 -10.87 8.38 42.50
N ARG A 686 -10.01 9.21 41.91
CA ARG A 686 -10.38 10.35 41.08
C ARG A 686 -10.01 10.01 39.64
N GLY A 687 -10.96 9.49 38.88
CA GLY A 687 -10.74 9.05 37.50
C GLY A 687 -12.05 8.79 36.76
N GLN A 688 -12.01 8.20 35.56
CA GLN A 688 -13.21 8.13 34.71
C GLN A 688 -14.34 7.27 35.31
N PRO A 689 -15.62 7.61 35.06
CA PRO A 689 -16.73 6.69 35.27
C PRO A 689 -16.54 5.45 34.39
N GLY A 690 -16.70 4.27 34.97
CA GLY A 690 -16.42 3.04 34.26
C GLY A 690 -16.44 1.79 35.12
N VAL A 691 -16.12 0.67 34.47
CA VAL A 691 -16.02 -0.64 35.11
C VAL A 691 -14.56 -0.91 35.42
N TYR A 692 -14.27 -1.32 36.65
CA TYR A 692 -12.92 -1.61 37.14
C TYR A 692 -12.88 -2.94 37.89
N VAL A 693 -11.66 -3.44 38.11
CA VAL A 693 -11.41 -4.62 38.94
C VAL A 693 -10.74 -4.16 40.23
N LEU A 694 -11.44 -4.27 41.35
CA LEU A 694 -10.87 -4.03 42.67
C LEU A 694 -10.35 -5.36 43.22
N VAL A 695 -9.06 -5.41 43.54
CA VAL A 695 -8.43 -6.53 44.25
C VAL A 695 -8.24 -6.10 45.70
N VAL A 696 -8.77 -6.88 46.63
CA VAL A 696 -8.62 -6.66 48.07
C VAL A 696 -7.80 -7.81 48.64
N SER A 697 -6.69 -7.50 49.29
CA SER A 697 -5.83 -8.51 49.93
C SER A 697 -5.50 -8.14 51.37
N ASP A 698 -5.41 -9.11 52.28
CA ASP A 698 -5.03 -8.88 53.67
C ASP A 698 -3.76 -9.66 54.08
N ALA A 699 -3.21 -9.33 55.26
CA ALA A 699 -1.97 -9.93 55.77
C ALA A 699 -2.06 -11.44 56.07
N THR A 700 -3.26 -12.04 56.04
CA THR A 700 -3.47 -13.48 56.24
C THR A 700 -3.35 -14.29 54.93
N GLY A 701 -3.11 -13.61 53.81
CA GLY A 701 -3.03 -14.21 52.47
C GLY A 701 -4.38 -14.33 51.77
N TYR A 702 -5.46 -13.77 52.33
CA TYR A 702 -6.75 -13.68 51.66
C TYR A 702 -6.67 -12.70 50.48
N THR A 703 -7.23 -13.08 49.33
CA THR A 703 -7.34 -12.21 48.15
C THR A 703 -8.72 -12.34 47.52
N GLU A 704 -9.39 -11.22 47.30
CA GLU A 704 -10.71 -11.14 46.67
C GLU A 704 -10.66 -10.20 45.46
N ARG A 705 -11.35 -10.56 44.37
CA ARG A 705 -11.47 -9.72 43.18
C ARG A 705 -12.93 -9.36 42.95
N ARG A 706 -13.24 -8.07 42.85
CA ARG A 706 -14.60 -7.56 42.62
C ARG A 706 -14.63 -6.67 41.39
N LYS A 707 -15.68 -6.82 40.59
CA LYS A 707 -16.03 -5.85 39.57
C LYS A 707 -16.71 -4.66 40.26
N VAL A 708 -16.16 -3.46 40.11
CA VAL A 708 -16.76 -2.23 40.65
C VAL A 708 -17.13 -1.29 39.50
N VAL A 709 -18.24 -0.59 39.65
CA VAL A 709 -18.69 0.44 38.71
C VAL A 709 -18.51 1.77 39.41
N LEU A 710 -17.67 2.64 38.85
CA LEU A 710 -17.46 3.99 39.33
C LEU A 710 -18.27 4.96 38.48
N TYR A 711 -18.95 5.91 39.12
CA TYR A 711 -19.95 6.80 38.50
C TYR A 711 -19.51 8.24 38.46
#